data_AF-A0A6A6Z1Z0-F1
#
_entry.id   AF-A0A6A6Z1Z0-F1
#
_cell.length_a   1.000
_cell.length_b   1.000
_cell.length_c   1.000
_cell.angle_alpha   90.00
_cell.angle_beta   90.00
_cell.angle_gamma   90.00
#
_symmetry.space_group_name_H-M   'P 1'
#
loop_
_entity.id
_entity.type
_entity.pdbx_description
1 polymer ?
#
loop_
_entity_poly.entity_id
_entity_poly.type
_entity_poly.pdbx_seq_one_letter_code
_entity_poly.pdbx_strand_id
1 'polypeptide(L)'
;MSTPLALPRRDGEGALDGGNMMTLREQEARIESIDKENFGLKLKIHFLEENLKRTGPEFNQNAFRENTELKMDKVTIQRELQKYQKMLKRAEHEIEEYKKQFQDYVEKVKRRHKDEGMREEMDELRRLADERAGDLQEREAELENLKREAANMNDNDEELEELRGELDDMEAEIKEKDRLLDEKKDELEALQAKLQAGESNQDGELEEKERLIDEQANQIEDFQEQLQQLTLEKDGQIDALQKKIDSMDARKDQELRELEERLEDAEQAERQQAESLREKERQHAEAARDKEMEIKALQRQVQAAERAKQGEIDALIDRLRLAESQGDNQVQLAQQAAQDAHQQVLHVTREKNTEMELLRSRLDAAEAKEDELDDCRRQLRQTQEDVKRLRSEESLREEDIQQLRKSLATKDQDLERIKRERDTAMQTVSSKETQIEALQKTTRERDNALREILALRSTLKERECELETTQKTISTLETAQQTSLHSLRTLQSTLNERVRDLETARKTIEERNAELEALREYADEPDTQLEAVQNIVRERDHDLESLRDLVNSQRGQLDDFQRTAEERLAAMEHLRTELSNTKQDHEDEIQVLEESIEEADEEKRGLEAKIAVLEKEIKGSYDLQAKIEPLEKDLRTAQREKTKLQSRIESLEKDLNVADQDREALTTRMEKLNKDIISARQASSASADVTIARERKDLHNLLKTAKLEAEELQVAVEDKEQKLADAEKRLRQEVRDRDTKLRAAETEVQNLQLQLSEKDGELSAYASKLRQESTSKESPKRQSRELRDLQNRLQTAELAVEDLRIQISDRDERLAALKTESKNIVREKEKKIRAAELGLASAQKQLRAAADNNTVDLMELKEDIMDKDKRHAGELRGLAKQIQYLRAKCQREEGFREALGFQKKFFLMMIEVYGQCNREDLKLIEEMGITPDISIREKRHSLRSVGLMVIASVRMRKMQMDWAGNKKLHAALARKVEAMKRQSRRNAGIAAAR
;
A
#
# COMPACT_ATOMS: atom_id res chain seq x y z
N MET A 1 9.28 -62.21 34.05
CA MET A 1 8.12 -62.66 33.25
C MET A 1 8.12 -61.84 31.97
N SER A 2 8.44 -62.45 30.82
CA SER A 2 8.47 -61.77 29.53
C SER A 2 7.63 -62.58 28.54
N THR A 3 6.66 -61.93 27.90
CA THR A 3 5.68 -62.57 27.01
C THR A 3 6.23 -62.57 25.58
N PRO A 4 6.52 -63.73 24.96
CA PRO A 4 7.06 -63.76 23.60
C PRO A 4 5.97 -63.58 22.55
N LEU A 5 6.26 -62.79 21.51
CA LEU A 5 5.39 -62.53 20.38
C LEU A 5 5.45 -63.70 19.37
N ALA A 6 4.29 -64.18 18.91
CA ALA A 6 4.22 -65.30 17.97
C ALA A 6 4.44 -64.87 16.50
N LEU A 7 5.12 -65.71 15.71
CA LEU A 7 5.25 -65.59 14.25
C LEU A 7 4.48 -66.72 13.53
N PRO A 8 3.92 -66.48 12.33
CA PRO A 8 3.09 -67.48 11.64
C PRO A 8 3.91 -68.58 10.97
N ARG A 9 3.36 -69.79 10.94
CA ARG A 9 3.85 -70.89 10.08
C ARG A 9 3.66 -70.54 8.59
N ARG A 10 4.53 -71.07 7.75
CA ARG A 10 4.36 -71.18 6.30
C ARG A 10 4.44 -72.63 5.91
N ASP A 11 3.38 -73.13 5.29
CA ASP A 11 3.26 -74.52 4.86
C ASP A 11 4.18 -74.87 3.69
N GLY A 12 4.49 -76.16 3.54
CA GLY A 12 5.31 -76.69 2.45
C GLY A 12 4.51 -77.67 1.59
N GLU A 13 4.61 -77.51 0.28
CA GLU A 13 4.07 -78.43 -0.74
C GLU A 13 4.84 -78.23 -2.06
N GLY A 14 4.87 -79.25 -2.93
CA GLY A 14 5.57 -79.22 -4.24
C GLY A 14 6.87 -80.03 -4.26
N ALA A 15 6.83 -81.37 -4.25
CA ALA A 15 6.42 -82.30 -5.31
C ALA A 15 7.63 -82.85 -6.10
N LEU A 16 7.82 -84.17 -6.02
CA LEU A 16 8.78 -84.94 -6.81
C LEU A 16 8.06 -85.54 -8.02
N ASP A 17 8.49 -85.14 -9.21
CA ASP A 17 8.12 -85.70 -10.52
C ASP A 17 9.39 -85.57 -11.39
N GLY A 18 9.78 -86.51 -12.25
CA GLY A 18 9.21 -87.80 -12.58
C GLY A 18 9.91 -88.34 -13.82
N GLY A 19 10.76 -89.35 -13.66
CA GLY A 19 11.14 -90.26 -14.77
C GLY A 19 11.66 -89.67 -16.09
N ASN A 20 12.64 -88.75 -16.08
CA ASN A 20 13.51 -88.58 -17.25
C ASN A 20 14.98 -88.48 -16.82
N MET A 21 15.66 -89.63 -16.79
CA MET A 21 17.11 -89.68 -16.54
C MET A 21 17.82 -89.10 -17.76
N MET A 22 18.14 -87.80 -17.69
CA MET A 22 19.10 -87.14 -18.58
C MET A 22 20.29 -88.07 -18.81
N THR A 23 20.72 -88.26 -20.05
CA THR A 23 21.85 -89.15 -20.34
C THR A 23 23.10 -88.65 -19.63
N LEU A 24 24.05 -89.53 -19.28
CA LEU A 24 25.27 -89.13 -18.53
C LEU A 24 25.99 -87.94 -19.18
N ARG A 25 25.98 -87.84 -20.50
CA ARG A 25 26.55 -86.72 -21.27
C ARG A 25 25.81 -85.40 -21.09
N GLU A 26 24.49 -85.45 -20.96
CA GLU A 26 23.66 -84.26 -20.67
C GLU A 26 23.79 -83.85 -19.19
N GLN A 27 23.95 -84.83 -18.29
CA GLN A 27 24.29 -84.55 -16.89
C GLN A 27 25.67 -83.88 -16.78
N GLU A 28 26.70 -84.41 -17.47
CA GLU A 28 28.03 -83.81 -17.57
C GLU A 28 27.97 -82.38 -18.13
N ALA A 29 27.27 -82.15 -19.24
CA ALA A 29 27.10 -80.81 -19.82
C ALA A 29 26.34 -79.84 -18.90
N ARG A 30 25.36 -80.34 -18.13
CA ARG A 30 24.62 -79.53 -17.15
C ARG A 30 25.50 -79.20 -15.94
N ILE A 31 26.31 -80.14 -15.46
CA ILE A 31 27.32 -79.90 -14.41
C ILE A 31 28.34 -78.86 -14.90
N GLU A 32 28.84 -78.96 -16.14
CA GLU A 32 29.78 -77.99 -16.69
C GLU A 32 29.17 -76.57 -16.84
N SER A 33 27.87 -76.47 -17.16
CA SER A 33 27.12 -75.20 -17.13
C SER A 33 27.02 -74.65 -15.70
N ILE A 34 26.64 -75.50 -14.75
CA ILE A 34 26.53 -75.14 -13.33
C ILE A 34 27.90 -74.72 -12.76
N ASP A 35 29.01 -75.34 -13.18
CA ASP A 35 30.36 -74.95 -12.75
C ASP A 35 30.78 -73.60 -13.34
N LYS A 36 30.41 -73.30 -14.60
CA LYS A 36 30.63 -71.97 -15.21
C LYS A 36 29.78 -70.89 -14.54
N GLU A 37 28.52 -71.20 -14.24
CA GLU A 37 27.61 -70.31 -13.48
C GLU A 37 28.13 -70.10 -12.04
N ASN A 38 28.57 -71.15 -11.35
CA ASN A 38 29.20 -71.09 -10.03
C ASN A 38 30.50 -70.29 -10.05
N PHE A 39 31.32 -70.40 -11.10
CA PHE A 39 32.53 -69.60 -11.25
C PHE A 39 32.19 -68.12 -11.46
N GLY A 40 31.22 -67.81 -12.32
CA GLY A 40 30.71 -66.44 -12.51
C GLY A 40 30.11 -65.84 -11.23
N LEU A 41 29.35 -66.63 -10.48
CA LEU A 41 28.81 -66.25 -9.17
C LEU A 41 29.93 -66.02 -8.15
N LYS A 42 30.94 -66.89 -8.07
CA LYS A 42 32.13 -66.70 -7.22
C LYS A 42 32.88 -65.42 -7.56
N LEU A 43 33.07 -65.11 -8.85
CA LEU A 43 33.67 -63.85 -9.27
C LEU A 43 32.83 -62.64 -8.82
N LYS A 44 31.51 -62.71 -9.00
CA LYS A 44 30.61 -61.62 -8.63
C LYS A 44 30.54 -61.43 -7.11
N ILE A 45 30.54 -62.52 -6.33
CA ILE A 45 30.67 -62.49 -4.87
C ILE A 45 32.00 -61.85 -4.48
N HIS A 46 33.12 -62.27 -5.08
CA HIS A 46 34.45 -61.69 -4.80
C HIS A 46 34.49 -60.18 -5.07
N PHE A 47 33.98 -59.71 -6.21
CA PHE A 47 33.93 -58.26 -6.50
C PHE A 47 32.97 -57.49 -5.59
N LEU A 48 31.84 -58.09 -5.18
CA LEU A 48 30.93 -57.48 -4.20
C LEU A 48 31.56 -57.44 -2.80
N GLU A 49 32.26 -58.48 -2.37
CA GLU A 49 33.03 -58.51 -1.13
C GLU A 49 34.19 -57.52 -1.15
N GLU A 50 34.92 -57.40 -2.25
CA GLU A 50 36.02 -56.44 -2.39
C GLU A 50 35.49 -55.00 -2.37
N ASN A 51 34.38 -54.73 -3.06
CA ASN A 51 33.71 -53.44 -2.97
C ASN A 51 33.21 -53.14 -1.54
N LEU A 52 32.55 -54.10 -0.87
CA LEU A 52 32.11 -53.95 0.52
C LEU A 52 33.29 -53.76 1.49
N LYS A 53 34.43 -54.42 1.26
CA LYS A 53 35.67 -54.21 2.04
C LYS A 53 36.29 -52.83 1.79
N ARG A 54 36.13 -52.25 0.59
CA ARG A 54 36.61 -50.89 0.27
C ARG A 54 35.67 -49.78 0.74
N THR A 55 34.36 -49.91 0.57
CA THR A 55 33.38 -48.85 0.91
C THR A 55 32.82 -48.98 2.33
N GLY A 56 32.85 -50.17 2.93
CA GLY A 56 32.42 -50.40 4.31
C GLY A 56 33.13 -49.52 5.35
N PRO A 57 34.46 -49.32 5.29
CA PRO A 57 35.18 -48.42 6.19
C PRO A 57 34.72 -46.97 6.08
N GLU A 58 34.51 -46.45 4.86
CA GLU A 58 34.04 -45.08 4.63
C GLU A 58 32.59 -44.89 5.07
N PHE A 59 31.71 -45.85 4.76
CA PHE A 59 30.32 -45.82 5.20
C PHE A 59 30.21 -45.85 6.73
N ASN A 60 30.98 -46.72 7.39
CA ASN A 60 31.07 -46.76 8.84
C ASN A 60 31.64 -45.45 9.41
N GLN A 61 32.70 -44.89 8.81
CA GLN A 61 33.29 -43.63 9.27
C GLN A 61 32.32 -42.45 9.14
N ASN A 62 31.55 -42.38 8.05
CA ASN A 62 30.51 -41.37 7.87
C ASN A 62 29.35 -41.58 8.86
N ALA A 63 28.88 -42.81 9.06
CA ALA A 63 27.86 -43.11 10.07
C ALA A 63 28.34 -42.81 11.51
N PHE A 64 29.64 -42.95 11.80
CA PHE A 64 30.21 -42.53 13.08
C PHE A 64 30.31 -41.01 13.21
N ARG A 65 30.63 -40.27 12.13
CA ARG A 65 30.62 -38.80 12.13
C ARG A 65 29.20 -38.26 12.34
N GLU A 66 28.24 -38.74 11.56
CA GLU A 66 26.82 -38.39 11.69
C GLU A 66 26.28 -38.72 13.10
N ASN A 67 26.59 -39.90 13.66
CA ASN A 67 26.24 -40.21 15.05
C ASN A 67 26.95 -39.35 16.10
N THR A 68 28.11 -38.76 15.77
CA THR A 68 28.83 -37.86 16.67
C THR A 68 28.24 -36.45 16.59
N GLU A 69 27.95 -35.96 15.39
CA GLU A 69 27.23 -34.70 15.14
C GLU A 69 25.84 -34.73 15.79
N LEU A 70 25.02 -35.75 15.52
CA LEU A 70 23.71 -35.94 16.17
C LEU A 70 23.79 -36.03 17.70
N LYS A 71 24.89 -36.55 18.26
CA LYS A 71 25.14 -36.55 19.72
C LYS A 71 25.54 -35.16 20.22
N MET A 72 26.36 -34.42 19.48
CA MET A 72 26.73 -33.05 19.81
C MET A 72 25.50 -32.14 19.76
N ASP A 73 24.69 -32.22 18.71
CA ASP A 73 23.44 -31.47 18.56
C ASP A 73 22.45 -31.83 19.66
N LYS A 74 22.28 -33.12 19.98
CA LYS A 74 21.45 -33.55 21.12
C LYS A 74 21.92 -32.92 22.43
N VAL A 75 23.23 -32.86 22.69
CA VAL A 75 23.79 -32.23 23.91
C VAL A 75 23.61 -30.71 23.89
N THR A 76 23.77 -30.06 22.73
CA THR A 76 23.53 -28.62 22.55
C THR A 76 22.07 -28.27 22.80
N ILE A 77 21.14 -28.97 22.15
CA ILE A 77 19.68 -28.82 22.35
C ILE A 77 19.31 -29.12 23.80
N GLN A 78 19.89 -30.15 24.45
CA GLN A 78 19.64 -30.41 25.87
C GLN A 78 20.12 -29.27 26.78
N ARG A 79 21.27 -28.64 26.49
CA ARG A 79 21.76 -27.46 27.22
C ARG A 79 20.87 -26.24 27.00
N GLU A 80 20.40 -26.02 25.77
CA GLU A 80 19.48 -24.93 25.45
C GLU A 80 18.11 -25.13 26.11
N LEU A 81 17.56 -26.35 26.08
CA LEU A 81 16.31 -26.69 26.75
C LEU A 81 16.44 -26.51 28.28
N GLN A 82 17.59 -26.85 28.88
CA GLN A 82 17.89 -26.53 30.28
C GLN A 82 18.02 -25.02 30.55
N LYS A 83 18.61 -24.23 29.63
CA LYS A 83 18.65 -22.76 29.74
C LYS A 83 17.23 -22.17 29.69
N TYR A 84 16.43 -22.55 28.71
CA TYR A 84 15.03 -22.11 28.57
C TYR A 84 14.17 -22.56 29.75
N GLN A 85 14.38 -23.76 30.30
CA GLN A 85 13.67 -24.22 31.50
C GLN A 85 14.07 -23.41 32.75
N LYS A 86 15.32 -22.96 32.87
CA LYS A 86 15.75 -22.04 33.93
C LYS A 86 15.16 -20.64 33.75
N MET A 87 15.14 -20.11 32.52
CA MET A 87 14.50 -18.83 32.20
C MET A 87 12.99 -18.86 32.48
N LEU A 88 12.31 -19.93 32.10
CA LEU A 88 10.88 -20.11 32.38
C LEU A 88 10.60 -20.10 33.89
N LYS A 89 11.39 -20.84 34.68
CA LYS A 89 11.24 -20.87 36.14
C LYS A 89 11.51 -19.51 36.81
N ARG A 90 12.40 -18.68 36.25
CA ARG A 90 12.63 -17.30 36.73
C ARG A 90 11.42 -16.42 36.42
N ALA A 91 10.94 -16.42 35.19
CA ALA A 91 9.74 -15.68 34.80
C ALA A 91 8.48 -16.14 35.57
N GLU A 92 8.34 -17.44 35.86
CA GLU A 92 7.28 -17.97 36.74
C GLU A 92 7.41 -17.41 38.17
N HIS A 93 8.63 -17.32 38.70
CA HIS A 93 8.90 -16.76 40.03
C HIS A 93 8.63 -15.25 40.09
N GLU A 94 9.12 -14.49 39.12
CA GLU A 94 8.87 -13.04 38.97
C GLU A 94 7.37 -12.74 38.89
N ILE A 95 6.61 -13.54 38.13
CA ILE A 95 5.13 -13.44 38.07
C ILE A 95 4.49 -13.78 39.43
N GLU A 96 5.01 -14.74 40.18
CA GLU A 96 4.56 -15.04 41.54
C GLU A 96 4.85 -13.87 42.51
N GLU A 97 6.01 -13.23 42.38
CA GLU A 97 6.39 -12.04 43.15
C GLU A 97 5.52 -10.84 42.81
N TYR A 98 5.28 -10.53 41.53
CA TYR A 98 4.36 -9.46 41.14
C TYR A 98 2.92 -9.70 41.64
N LYS A 99 2.42 -10.94 41.60
CA LYS A 99 1.12 -11.27 42.22
C LYS A 99 1.14 -11.01 43.73
N LYS A 100 2.21 -11.36 44.43
CA LYS A 100 2.35 -11.14 45.87
C LYS A 100 2.44 -9.66 46.20
N GLN A 101 3.24 -8.89 45.47
CA GLN A 101 3.33 -7.43 45.61
C GLN A 101 1.97 -6.75 45.36
N PHE A 102 1.21 -7.21 44.37
CA PHE A 102 -0.15 -6.71 44.10
C PHE A 102 -1.13 -7.07 45.24
N GLN A 103 -1.05 -8.29 45.79
CA GLN A 103 -1.82 -8.69 46.97
C GLN A 103 -1.46 -7.84 48.20
N ASP A 104 -0.17 -7.63 48.47
CA ASP A 104 0.33 -6.79 49.56
C ASP A 104 -0.08 -5.31 49.37
N TYR A 105 -0.16 -4.81 48.13
CA TYR A 105 -0.66 -3.46 47.84
C TYR A 105 -2.17 -3.36 48.10
N VAL A 106 -2.97 -4.33 47.63
CA VAL A 106 -4.41 -4.42 47.92
C VAL A 106 -4.68 -4.58 49.42
N GLU A 107 -3.86 -5.34 50.14
CA GLU A 107 -3.92 -5.41 51.60
C GLU A 107 -3.54 -4.08 52.27
N LYS A 108 -2.48 -3.39 51.83
CA LYS A 108 -2.10 -2.08 52.38
C LYS A 108 -3.20 -1.03 52.15
N VAL A 109 -3.84 -1.02 50.99
CA VAL A 109 -5.00 -0.15 50.72
C VAL A 109 -6.19 -0.50 51.62
N LYS A 110 -6.50 -1.80 51.77
CA LYS A 110 -7.56 -2.25 52.70
C LYS A 110 -7.25 -2.00 54.17
N ARG A 111 -5.97 -2.06 54.58
CA ARG A 111 -5.53 -1.72 55.94
C ARG A 111 -5.65 -0.22 56.16
N ARG A 112 -5.17 0.63 55.23
CA ARG A 112 -5.38 2.09 55.31
C ARG A 112 -6.86 2.45 55.46
N HIS A 113 -7.76 1.95 54.61
CA HIS A 113 -9.19 2.25 54.75
C HIS A 113 -9.82 1.71 56.05
N LYS A 114 -9.29 0.63 56.64
CA LYS A 114 -9.72 0.14 57.95
C LYS A 114 -9.14 0.97 59.10
N ASP A 115 -7.86 1.34 59.02
CA ASP A 115 -7.16 2.13 60.03
C ASP A 115 -7.67 3.58 60.04
N GLU A 116 -8.16 4.09 58.91
CA GLU A 116 -8.79 5.40 58.74
C GLU A 116 -10.21 5.40 59.33
N GLY A 117 -11.06 4.44 58.97
CA GLY A 117 -12.38 4.28 59.61
C GLY A 117 -12.31 3.98 61.11
N MET A 118 -11.36 3.14 61.56
CA MET A 118 -11.12 2.90 62.99
C MET A 118 -10.55 4.13 63.71
N ARG A 119 -9.89 5.07 63.02
CA ARG A 119 -9.47 6.35 63.61
C ARG A 119 -10.65 7.31 63.75
N GLU A 120 -11.48 7.42 62.72
CA GLU A 120 -12.72 8.21 62.76
C GLU A 120 -13.63 7.71 63.90
N GLU A 121 -13.85 6.39 64.02
CA GLU A 121 -14.58 5.80 65.15
C GLU A 121 -13.89 6.04 66.51
N MET A 122 -12.55 5.96 66.59
CA MET A 122 -11.82 6.22 67.84
C MET A 122 -11.80 7.70 68.24
N ASP A 123 -11.83 8.63 67.30
CA ASP A 123 -11.90 10.07 67.57
C ASP A 123 -13.33 10.48 67.95
N GLU A 124 -14.36 9.87 67.35
CA GLU A 124 -15.76 10.02 67.78
C GLU A 124 -15.96 9.45 69.21
N LEU A 125 -15.39 8.27 69.51
CA LEU A 125 -15.40 7.67 70.84
C LEU A 125 -14.60 8.48 71.87
N ARG A 126 -13.49 9.13 71.48
CA ARG A 126 -12.77 10.08 72.35
C ARG A 126 -13.64 11.28 72.67
N ARG A 127 -14.32 11.85 71.69
CA ARG A 127 -15.23 12.99 71.90
C ARG A 127 -16.36 12.65 72.89
N LEU A 128 -16.97 11.48 72.72
CA LEU A 128 -18.00 10.95 73.63
C LEU A 128 -17.44 10.61 75.02
N ALA A 129 -16.18 10.19 75.13
CA ALA A 129 -15.52 9.95 76.41
C ALA A 129 -15.17 11.25 77.14
N ASP A 130 -14.71 12.29 76.43
CA ASP A 130 -14.42 13.61 76.99
C ASP A 130 -15.72 14.31 77.45
N GLU A 131 -16.81 14.21 76.69
CA GLU A 131 -18.15 14.66 77.11
C GLU A 131 -18.60 13.96 78.40
N ARG A 132 -18.55 12.61 78.44
CA ARG A 132 -18.88 11.84 79.66
C ARG A 132 -17.95 12.09 80.83
N ALA A 133 -16.68 12.44 80.61
CA ALA A 133 -15.76 12.81 81.67
C ALA A 133 -16.12 14.18 82.27
N GLY A 134 -16.64 15.11 81.46
CA GLY A 134 -17.25 16.35 81.94
C GLY A 134 -18.48 16.09 82.80
N ASP A 135 -19.42 15.27 82.32
CA ASP A 135 -20.62 14.87 83.07
C ASP A 135 -20.26 14.20 84.41
N LEU A 136 -19.25 13.32 84.43
CA LEU A 136 -18.79 12.66 85.65
C LEU A 136 -18.17 13.64 86.66
N GLN A 137 -17.42 14.66 86.22
CA GLN A 137 -16.88 15.68 87.13
C GLN A 137 -17.98 16.53 87.77
N GLU A 138 -19.06 16.83 87.03
CA GLU A 138 -20.23 17.52 87.57
C GLU A 138 -20.94 16.65 88.63
N ARG A 139 -21.09 15.34 88.37
CA ARG A 139 -21.68 14.38 89.33
C ARG A 139 -20.80 14.08 90.54
N GLU A 140 -19.48 14.08 90.40
CA GLU A 140 -18.57 13.95 91.54
C GLU A 140 -18.66 15.16 92.47
N ALA A 141 -18.85 16.37 91.93
CA ALA A 141 -19.10 17.56 92.73
C ALA A 141 -20.46 17.52 93.47
N GLU A 142 -21.51 16.98 92.85
CA GLU A 142 -22.80 16.71 93.52
C GLU A 142 -22.63 15.69 94.66
N LEU A 143 -21.91 14.59 94.42
CA LEU A 143 -21.65 13.55 95.43
C LEU A 143 -20.76 14.01 96.58
N GLU A 144 -19.80 14.92 96.35
CA GLU A 144 -18.99 15.49 97.44
C GLU A 144 -19.79 16.43 98.34
N ASN A 145 -20.83 17.08 97.81
CA ASN A 145 -21.77 17.86 98.61
C ASN A 145 -22.67 16.94 99.46
N LEU A 146 -23.26 15.91 98.86
CA LEU A 146 -24.09 14.93 99.60
C LEU A 146 -23.29 14.17 100.68
N LYS A 147 -22.01 13.85 100.44
CA LYS A 147 -21.14 13.24 101.45
C LYS A 147 -20.82 14.14 102.64
N ARG A 148 -20.90 15.48 102.50
CA ARG A 148 -20.78 16.41 103.63
C ARG A 148 -22.05 16.41 104.51
N GLU A 149 -23.21 16.15 103.92
CA GLU A 149 -24.49 16.08 104.64
C GLU A 149 -24.64 14.74 105.39
N ALA A 150 -24.16 13.64 104.81
CA ALA A 150 -24.21 12.30 105.41
C ALA A 150 -23.31 12.10 106.65
N ALA A 151 -22.34 12.98 106.92
CA ALA A 151 -21.34 12.81 107.97
C ALA A 151 -21.82 13.19 109.41
N ASN A 152 -23.10 13.49 109.61
CA ASN A 152 -23.61 14.19 110.81
C ASN A 152 -24.65 13.43 111.65
N MET A 153 -24.97 12.17 111.36
CA MET A 153 -25.94 11.37 112.13
C MET A 153 -25.30 10.05 112.59
N ASN A 154 -25.49 9.67 113.85
CA ASN A 154 -24.82 8.53 114.47
C ASN A 154 -25.77 7.77 115.42
N ASP A 155 -25.58 6.45 115.50
CA ASP A 155 -26.12 5.50 116.50
C ASP A 155 -27.60 5.03 116.40
N ASN A 156 -27.80 4.03 115.54
CA ASN A 156 -28.42 2.73 115.84
C ASN A 156 -29.82 2.65 116.49
N ASP A 157 -30.84 2.52 115.64
CA ASP A 157 -31.88 1.46 115.74
C ASP A 157 -32.49 1.08 114.35
N GLU A 158 -31.99 1.67 113.25
CA GLU A 158 -32.58 1.61 111.91
C GLU A 158 -32.14 0.40 111.05
N GLU A 159 -31.19 -0.44 111.45
CA GLU A 159 -30.71 -1.61 110.66
C GLU A 159 -31.83 -2.62 110.29
N LEU A 160 -32.97 -2.60 111.01
CA LEU A 160 -34.17 -3.40 110.72
C LEU A 160 -35.18 -2.73 109.77
N GLU A 161 -35.05 -1.41 109.56
CA GLU A 161 -35.77 -0.64 108.56
C GLU A 161 -34.92 -0.52 107.28
N GLU A 162 -33.59 -0.48 107.40
CA GLU A 162 -32.61 -0.55 106.31
C GLU A 162 -32.73 -1.86 105.51
N LEU A 163 -32.88 -3.02 106.17
CA LEU A 163 -33.17 -4.30 105.50
C LEU A 163 -34.57 -4.38 104.84
N ARG A 164 -35.49 -3.44 105.12
CA ARG A 164 -36.72 -3.25 104.35
C ARG A 164 -36.51 -2.27 103.20
N GLY A 165 -35.75 -1.20 103.43
CA GLY A 165 -35.26 -0.28 102.41
C GLY A 165 -34.53 -1.02 101.29
N GLU A 166 -33.55 -1.87 101.60
CA GLU A 166 -32.83 -2.70 100.62
C GLU A 166 -33.77 -3.60 99.79
N LEU A 167 -34.89 -4.07 100.35
CA LEU A 167 -35.88 -4.86 99.61
C LEU A 167 -36.75 -3.97 98.70
N ASP A 168 -37.20 -2.82 99.19
CA ASP A 168 -37.97 -1.85 98.40
C ASP A 168 -37.09 -1.21 97.30
N ASP A 169 -35.80 -0.99 97.55
CA ASP A 169 -34.79 -0.49 96.62
C ASP A 169 -34.44 -1.53 95.55
N MET A 170 -34.29 -2.82 95.91
CA MET A 170 -34.11 -3.89 94.92
C MET A 170 -35.39 -4.11 94.08
N GLU A 171 -36.58 -3.94 94.66
CA GLU A 171 -37.82 -3.91 93.91
C GLU A 171 -37.94 -2.67 93.00
N ALA A 172 -37.41 -1.52 93.42
CA ALA A 172 -37.33 -0.31 92.60
C ALA A 172 -36.32 -0.47 91.46
N GLU A 173 -35.15 -1.05 91.70
CA GLU A 173 -34.11 -1.26 90.69
C GLU A 173 -34.56 -2.28 89.62
N ILE A 174 -35.40 -3.26 89.98
CA ILE A 174 -36.06 -4.15 89.00
C ILE A 174 -37.06 -3.37 88.14
N LYS A 175 -37.91 -2.51 88.74
CA LYS A 175 -38.87 -1.66 88.01
C LYS A 175 -38.16 -0.64 87.11
N GLU A 176 -37.01 -0.13 87.52
CA GLU A 176 -36.15 0.76 86.74
C GLU A 176 -35.53 0.01 85.55
N LYS A 177 -35.06 -1.24 85.75
CA LYS A 177 -34.54 -2.09 84.67
C LYS A 177 -35.61 -2.55 83.69
N ASP A 178 -36.85 -2.80 84.15
CA ASP A 178 -37.98 -3.06 83.25
C ASP A 178 -38.34 -1.82 82.42
N ARG A 179 -38.31 -0.61 82.99
CA ARG A 179 -38.44 0.65 82.25
C ARG A 179 -37.35 0.83 81.20
N LEU A 180 -36.09 0.63 81.58
CA LEU A 180 -34.97 0.71 80.63
C LEU A 180 -35.08 -0.34 79.52
N LEU A 181 -35.62 -1.52 79.81
CA LEU A 181 -35.90 -2.54 78.79
C LEU A 181 -37.04 -2.12 77.84
N ASP A 182 -38.05 -1.40 78.32
CA ASP A 182 -39.11 -0.84 77.48
C ASP A 182 -38.60 0.34 76.62
N GLU A 183 -37.81 1.26 77.18
CA GLU A 183 -37.13 2.32 76.41
C GLU A 183 -36.21 1.74 75.32
N LYS A 184 -35.52 0.63 75.60
CA LYS A 184 -34.70 -0.07 74.58
C LYS A 184 -35.53 -0.87 73.57
N LYS A 185 -36.79 -1.24 73.87
CA LYS A 185 -37.72 -1.74 72.84
C LYS A 185 -38.20 -0.60 71.94
N ASP A 186 -38.57 0.55 72.52
CA ASP A 186 -38.98 1.74 71.76
C ASP A 186 -37.86 2.25 70.85
N GLU A 187 -36.60 2.25 71.30
CA GLU A 187 -35.43 2.54 70.46
C GLU A 187 -35.25 1.53 69.32
N LEU A 188 -35.48 0.24 69.57
CA LEU A 188 -35.39 -0.81 68.55
C LEU A 188 -36.53 -0.71 67.52
N GLU A 189 -37.76 -0.41 67.95
CA GLU A 189 -38.89 -0.17 67.05
C GLU A 189 -38.66 1.10 66.21
N ALA A 190 -38.12 2.17 66.79
CA ALA A 190 -37.74 3.38 66.07
C ALA A 190 -36.62 3.14 65.04
N LEU A 191 -35.66 2.26 65.35
CA LEU A 191 -34.61 1.84 64.39
C LEU A 191 -35.18 0.95 63.29
N GLN A 192 -36.12 0.04 63.59
CA GLN A 192 -36.81 -0.75 62.56
C GLN A 192 -37.67 0.12 61.64
N ALA A 193 -38.38 1.11 62.17
CA ALA A 193 -39.15 2.07 61.38
C ALA A 193 -38.24 2.90 60.44
N LYS A 194 -37.07 3.33 60.91
CA LYS A 194 -36.06 4.00 60.06
C LYS A 194 -35.49 3.07 58.99
N LEU A 195 -35.30 1.78 59.28
CA LEU A 195 -34.84 0.79 58.30
C LEU A 195 -35.90 0.59 57.19
N GLN A 196 -37.17 0.38 57.55
CA GLN A 196 -38.26 0.24 56.58
C GLN A 196 -38.46 1.49 55.70
N ALA A 197 -38.31 2.69 56.28
CA ALA A 197 -38.35 3.94 55.50
C ALA A 197 -37.15 4.08 54.54
N GLY A 198 -35.98 3.54 54.91
CA GLY A 198 -34.82 3.44 54.02
C GLY A 198 -35.05 2.45 52.87
N GLU A 199 -35.65 1.28 53.15
CA GLU A 199 -35.99 0.27 52.16
C GLU A 199 -37.02 0.79 51.14
N SER A 200 -38.11 1.45 51.57
CA SER A 200 -39.11 1.97 50.62
C SER A 200 -38.58 3.09 49.71
N ASN A 201 -37.61 3.88 50.18
CA ASN A 201 -36.96 4.90 49.35
C ASN A 201 -36.01 4.27 48.32
N GLN A 202 -35.32 3.17 48.65
CA GLN A 202 -34.51 2.44 47.67
C GLN A 202 -35.37 1.79 46.58
N ASP A 203 -36.52 1.21 46.94
CA ASP A 203 -37.44 0.62 45.94
C ASP A 203 -37.99 1.69 44.97
N GLY A 204 -38.38 2.88 45.47
CA GLY A 204 -38.82 3.98 44.62
C GLY A 204 -37.73 4.50 43.66
N GLU A 205 -36.49 4.63 44.14
CA GLU A 205 -35.34 4.97 43.29
C GLU A 205 -35.01 3.90 42.23
N LEU A 206 -35.28 2.63 42.53
CA LEU A 206 -35.08 1.52 41.58
C LEU A 206 -36.13 1.55 40.47
N GLU A 207 -37.41 1.76 40.80
CA GLU A 207 -38.48 1.93 39.80
C GLU A 207 -38.22 3.11 38.85
N GLU A 208 -37.71 4.24 39.35
CA GLU A 208 -37.33 5.38 38.50
C GLU A 208 -36.16 5.06 37.56
N LYS A 209 -35.14 4.35 38.05
CA LYS A 209 -34.00 3.91 37.23
C LYS A 209 -34.42 2.87 36.19
N GLU A 210 -35.37 1.99 36.52
CA GLU A 210 -35.92 0.99 35.59
C GLU A 210 -36.73 1.66 34.46
N ARG A 211 -37.59 2.64 34.79
CA ARG A 211 -38.28 3.48 33.77
C ARG A 211 -37.30 4.21 32.84
N LEU A 212 -36.22 4.78 33.37
CA LEU A 212 -35.22 5.47 32.55
C LEU A 212 -34.43 4.52 31.64
N ILE A 213 -34.18 3.28 32.09
CA ILE A 213 -33.56 2.24 31.26
C ILE A 213 -34.48 1.84 30.10
N ASP A 214 -35.79 1.73 30.34
CA ASP A 214 -36.76 1.41 29.29
C ASP A 214 -36.89 2.55 28.25
N GLU A 215 -36.90 3.82 28.68
CA GLU A 215 -36.86 4.97 27.76
C GLU A 215 -35.56 4.99 26.92
N GLN A 216 -34.41 4.70 27.53
CA GLN A 216 -33.14 4.58 26.81
C GLN A 216 -33.12 3.37 25.86
N ALA A 217 -33.76 2.26 26.22
CA ALA A 217 -33.88 1.09 25.35
C ALA A 217 -34.70 1.40 24.09
N ASN A 218 -35.84 2.09 24.24
CA ASN A 218 -36.68 2.51 23.12
C ASN A 218 -35.93 3.48 22.18
N GLN A 219 -35.21 4.47 22.72
CA GLN A 219 -34.37 5.38 21.91
C GLN A 219 -33.26 4.62 21.15
N ILE A 220 -32.67 3.60 21.78
CA ILE A 220 -31.66 2.74 21.14
C ILE A 220 -32.28 1.88 20.03
N GLU A 221 -33.55 1.51 20.11
CA GLU A 221 -34.30 0.83 19.05
C GLU A 221 -34.61 1.78 17.89
N ASP A 222 -35.14 2.98 18.16
CA ASP A 222 -35.38 4.04 17.15
C ASP A 222 -34.10 4.39 16.36
N PHE A 223 -32.97 4.58 17.04
CA PHE A 223 -31.68 4.84 16.37
C PHE A 223 -31.17 3.64 15.58
N GLN A 224 -31.49 2.40 15.99
CA GLN A 224 -31.16 1.21 15.20
C GLN A 224 -32.00 1.11 13.93
N GLU A 225 -33.30 1.44 13.98
CA GLU A 225 -34.15 1.49 12.80
C GLU A 225 -33.69 2.57 11.81
N GLN A 226 -33.37 3.77 12.30
CA GLN A 226 -32.83 4.86 11.47
C GLN A 226 -31.51 4.47 10.80
N LEU A 227 -30.59 3.81 11.52
CA LEU A 227 -29.34 3.30 10.95
C LEU A 227 -29.58 2.19 9.91
N GLN A 228 -30.58 1.33 10.09
CA GLN A 228 -30.95 0.32 9.10
C GLN A 228 -31.53 0.94 7.82
N GLN A 229 -32.43 1.92 7.95
CA GLN A 229 -32.98 2.67 6.82
C GLN A 229 -31.88 3.40 6.05
N LEU A 230 -31.00 4.13 6.75
CA LEU A 230 -29.88 4.82 6.12
C LEU A 230 -28.92 3.85 5.43
N THR A 231 -28.71 2.65 5.99
CA THR A 231 -27.87 1.62 5.35
C THR A 231 -28.52 1.13 4.05
N LEU A 232 -29.82 0.82 4.06
CA LEU A 232 -30.58 0.42 2.86
C LEU A 232 -30.55 1.50 1.76
N GLU A 233 -30.68 2.78 2.12
CA GLU A 233 -30.55 3.88 1.16
C GLU A 233 -29.15 3.98 0.57
N LYS A 234 -28.11 3.77 1.39
CA LYS A 234 -26.71 3.84 0.93
C LYS A 234 -26.33 2.65 0.06
N ASP A 235 -26.79 1.45 0.40
CA ASP A 235 -26.61 0.26 -0.44
C ASP A 235 -27.34 0.42 -1.78
N GLY A 236 -28.56 0.96 -1.78
CA GLY A 236 -29.29 1.31 -3.02
C GLY A 236 -28.59 2.39 -3.87
N GLN A 237 -27.90 3.36 -3.24
CA GLN A 237 -27.06 4.33 -3.93
C GLN A 237 -25.80 3.69 -4.53
N ILE A 238 -25.19 2.73 -3.84
CA ILE A 238 -24.05 1.95 -4.34
C ILE A 238 -24.46 1.12 -5.56
N ASP A 239 -25.57 0.38 -5.49
CA ASP A 239 -26.11 -0.40 -6.63
C ASP A 239 -26.41 0.48 -7.86
N ALA A 240 -26.93 1.69 -7.63
CA ALA A 240 -27.21 2.64 -8.71
C ALA A 240 -25.94 3.25 -9.33
N LEU A 241 -24.86 3.41 -8.55
CA LEU A 241 -23.55 3.82 -9.05
C LEU A 241 -22.85 2.68 -9.79
N GLN A 242 -22.93 1.44 -9.27
CA GLN A 242 -22.36 0.26 -9.89
C GLN A 242 -22.95 0.04 -11.29
N LYS A 243 -24.29 0.04 -11.42
CA LYS A 243 -24.99 -0.05 -12.72
C LYS A 243 -24.60 1.07 -13.68
N LYS A 244 -24.26 2.27 -13.18
CA LYS A 244 -23.76 3.36 -14.04
C LYS A 244 -22.35 3.08 -14.53
N ILE A 245 -21.45 2.59 -13.67
CA ILE A 245 -20.09 2.18 -14.04
C ILE A 245 -20.16 1.08 -15.11
N ASP A 246 -20.90 -0.01 -14.84
CA ASP A 246 -21.10 -1.11 -15.79
C ASP A 246 -21.63 -0.61 -17.16
N SER A 247 -22.57 0.36 -17.15
CA SER A 247 -23.11 0.96 -18.38
C SER A 247 -22.15 1.91 -19.11
N MET A 248 -21.18 2.50 -18.41
CA MET A 248 -20.13 3.32 -19.02
C MET A 248 -19.04 2.45 -19.61
N ASP A 249 -18.66 1.38 -18.93
CA ASP A 249 -17.61 0.49 -19.42
C ASP A 249 -18.11 -0.33 -20.62
N ALA A 250 -19.37 -0.80 -20.62
CA ALA A 250 -19.99 -1.39 -21.80
C ALA A 250 -20.05 -0.44 -23.02
N ARG A 251 -20.14 0.89 -22.80
CA ARG A 251 -20.06 1.89 -23.87
C ARG A 251 -18.63 2.09 -24.36
N LYS A 252 -17.65 2.16 -23.46
CA LYS A 252 -16.22 2.24 -23.83
C LYS A 252 -15.78 1.01 -24.61
N ASP A 253 -16.21 -0.18 -24.20
CA ASP A 253 -15.93 -1.43 -24.92
C ASP A 253 -16.53 -1.42 -26.34
N GLN A 254 -17.70 -0.81 -26.53
CA GLN A 254 -18.29 -0.61 -27.86
C GLN A 254 -17.48 0.43 -28.67
N GLU A 255 -17.17 1.58 -28.08
CA GLU A 255 -16.37 2.63 -28.73
C GLU A 255 -14.97 2.14 -29.11
N LEU A 256 -14.33 1.31 -28.28
CA LEU A 256 -13.06 0.66 -28.58
C LEU A 256 -13.17 -0.29 -29.77
N ARG A 257 -14.18 -1.17 -29.81
CA ARG A 257 -14.40 -2.07 -30.95
C ARG A 257 -14.68 -1.32 -32.25
N GLU A 258 -15.48 -0.24 -32.20
CA GLU A 258 -15.73 0.62 -33.36
C GLU A 258 -14.47 1.37 -33.83
N LEU A 259 -13.50 1.64 -32.94
CA LEU A 259 -12.21 2.22 -33.29
C LEU A 259 -11.23 1.17 -33.82
N GLU A 260 -11.24 -0.05 -33.28
CA GLU A 260 -10.46 -1.20 -33.76
C GLU A 260 -10.89 -1.58 -35.19
N GLU A 261 -12.19 -1.74 -35.44
CA GLU A 261 -12.75 -2.04 -36.77
C GLU A 261 -12.38 -0.95 -37.81
N ARG A 262 -12.48 0.33 -37.44
CA ARG A 262 -12.05 1.45 -38.30
C ARG A 262 -10.54 1.47 -38.57
N LEU A 263 -9.73 0.98 -37.64
CA LEU A 263 -8.28 0.90 -37.80
C LEU A 263 -7.92 -0.29 -38.71
N GLU A 264 -8.57 -1.44 -38.57
CA GLU A 264 -8.43 -2.56 -39.50
C GLU A 264 -8.86 -2.20 -40.93
N ASP A 265 -9.98 -1.49 -41.10
CA ASP A 265 -10.43 -0.97 -42.40
C ASP A 265 -9.42 0.00 -43.02
N ALA A 266 -8.85 0.91 -42.20
CA ALA A 266 -7.84 1.87 -42.65
C ALA A 266 -6.53 1.15 -43.06
N GLU A 267 -6.06 0.17 -42.28
CA GLU A 267 -4.90 -0.65 -42.63
C GLU A 267 -5.12 -1.45 -43.93
N GLN A 268 -6.33 -1.98 -44.14
CA GLN A 268 -6.68 -2.68 -45.39
C GLN A 268 -6.69 -1.73 -46.59
N ALA A 269 -7.24 -0.51 -46.44
CA ALA A 269 -7.22 0.51 -47.47
C ALA A 269 -5.79 0.97 -47.81
N GLU A 270 -4.92 1.15 -46.80
CA GLU A 270 -3.51 1.50 -47.01
C GLU A 270 -2.75 0.38 -47.73
N ARG A 271 -2.97 -0.89 -47.36
CA ARG A 271 -2.40 -2.05 -48.06
C ARG A 271 -2.79 -2.08 -49.54
N GLN A 272 -4.08 -1.86 -49.85
CA GLN A 272 -4.57 -1.80 -51.24
C GLN A 272 -3.97 -0.62 -52.02
N GLN A 273 -3.82 0.55 -51.39
CA GLN A 273 -3.16 1.70 -52.02
C GLN A 273 -1.68 1.43 -52.29
N ALA A 274 -0.96 0.81 -51.34
CA ALA A 274 0.45 0.44 -51.50
C ALA A 274 0.65 -0.58 -52.63
N GLU A 275 -0.26 -1.55 -52.80
CA GLU A 275 -0.23 -2.49 -53.92
C GLU A 275 -0.51 -1.80 -55.26
N SER A 276 -1.51 -0.91 -55.33
CA SER A 276 -1.80 -0.13 -56.54
C SER A 276 -0.65 0.82 -56.94
N LEU A 277 0.06 1.40 -55.96
CA LEU A 277 1.26 2.21 -56.21
C LEU A 277 2.41 1.35 -56.75
N ARG A 278 2.68 0.18 -56.15
CA ARG A 278 3.69 -0.76 -56.67
C ARG A 278 3.40 -1.24 -58.09
N GLU A 279 2.13 -1.46 -58.43
CA GLU A 279 1.74 -1.83 -59.79
C GLU A 279 1.97 -0.68 -60.79
N LYS A 280 1.63 0.55 -60.42
CA LYS A 280 1.93 1.76 -61.23
C LYS A 280 3.44 1.98 -61.39
N GLU A 281 4.23 1.83 -60.32
CA GLU A 281 5.70 1.91 -60.38
C GLU A 281 6.27 0.89 -61.36
N ARG A 282 5.75 -0.34 -61.35
CA ARG A 282 6.12 -1.38 -62.31
C ARG A 282 5.77 -1.01 -63.76
N GLN A 283 4.55 -0.51 -63.99
CA GLN A 283 4.12 -0.05 -65.32
C GLN A 283 4.99 1.12 -65.82
N HIS A 284 5.34 2.06 -64.95
CA HIS A 284 6.27 3.16 -65.28
C HIS A 284 7.68 2.66 -65.58
N ALA A 285 8.19 1.67 -64.84
CA ALA A 285 9.50 1.06 -65.10
C ALA A 285 9.55 0.28 -66.43
N GLU A 286 8.45 -0.40 -66.80
CA GLU A 286 8.31 -1.09 -68.09
C GLU A 286 8.22 -0.06 -69.24
N ALA A 287 7.37 0.97 -69.12
CA ALA A 287 7.28 2.04 -70.11
C ALA A 287 8.58 2.84 -70.29
N ALA A 288 9.36 3.04 -69.21
CA ALA A 288 10.68 3.69 -69.28
C ALA A 288 11.68 2.86 -70.09
N ARG A 289 11.67 1.52 -69.95
CA ARG A 289 12.53 0.61 -70.74
C ARG A 289 12.17 0.65 -72.22
N ASP A 290 10.88 0.65 -72.55
CA ASP A 290 10.42 0.74 -73.94
C ASP A 290 10.85 2.06 -74.59
N LYS A 291 10.71 3.18 -73.86
CA LYS A 291 11.20 4.50 -74.31
C LYS A 291 12.73 4.54 -74.46
N GLU A 292 13.48 3.86 -73.58
CA GLU A 292 14.94 3.76 -73.73
C GLU A 292 15.35 2.94 -74.96
N MET A 293 14.60 1.88 -75.30
CA MET A 293 14.79 1.13 -76.54
C MET A 293 14.45 1.96 -77.79
N GLU A 294 13.37 2.75 -77.74
CA GLU A 294 12.97 3.67 -78.81
C GLU A 294 14.02 4.77 -79.04
N ILE A 295 14.56 5.38 -77.96
CA ILE A 295 15.66 6.36 -78.04
C ILE A 295 16.90 5.72 -78.68
N LYS A 296 17.28 4.50 -78.29
CA LYS A 296 18.42 3.78 -78.90
C LYS A 296 18.19 3.45 -80.38
N ALA A 297 16.95 3.21 -80.80
CA ALA A 297 16.60 3.02 -82.20
C ALA A 297 16.71 4.33 -83.00
N LEU A 298 16.18 5.44 -82.48
CA LEU A 298 16.27 6.77 -83.09
C LEU A 298 17.72 7.24 -83.20
N GLN A 299 18.55 7.03 -82.18
CA GLN A 299 19.99 7.35 -82.22
C GLN A 299 20.72 6.62 -83.35
N ARG A 300 20.39 5.34 -83.62
CA ARG A 300 20.95 4.59 -84.75
C ARG A 300 20.50 5.14 -86.10
N GLN A 301 19.26 5.62 -86.22
CA GLN A 301 18.75 6.26 -87.44
C GLN A 301 19.45 7.60 -87.71
N VAL A 302 19.63 8.44 -86.69
CA VAL A 302 20.37 9.71 -86.80
C VAL A 302 21.81 9.46 -87.26
N GLN A 303 22.54 8.53 -86.63
CA GLN A 303 23.91 8.18 -87.04
C GLN A 303 24.01 7.62 -88.46
N ALA A 304 22.97 6.94 -88.96
CA ALA A 304 22.92 6.48 -90.35
C ALA A 304 22.69 7.64 -91.33
N ALA A 305 21.81 8.58 -90.99
CA ALA A 305 21.54 9.77 -91.79
C ALA A 305 22.75 10.71 -91.87
N GLU A 306 23.46 10.93 -90.75
CA GLU A 306 24.70 11.72 -90.71
C GLU A 306 25.78 11.16 -91.64
N ARG A 307 26.00 9.84 -91.61
CA ARG A 307 26.97 9.17 -92.52
C ARG A 307 26.58 9.30 -93.99
N ALA A 308 25.30 9.23 -94.32
CA ALA A 308 24.82 9.43 -95.68
C ALA A 308 25.07 10.88 -96.16
N LYS A 309 24.80 11.87 -95.30
CA LYS A 309 25.04 13.29 -95.63
C LYS A 309 26.52 13.65 -95.72
N GLN A 310 27.39 13.01 -94.96
CA GLN A 310 28.84 13.20 -95.13
C GLN A 310 29.31 12.73 -96.52
N GLY A 311 28.82 11.58 -97.00
CA GLY A 311 29.14 11.10 -98.35
C GLY A 311 28.60 11.99 -99.50
N GLU A 312 27.47 12.66 -99.29
CA GLU A 312 26.97 13.68 -100.24
C GLU A 312 27.89 14.92 -100.29
N ILE A 313 28.43 15.35 -99.15
CA ILE A 313 29.37 16.49 -99.05
C ILE A 313 30.68 16.16 -99.77
N ASP A 314 31.26 14.98 -99.54
CA ASP A 314 32.51 14.57 -100.17
C ASP A 314 32.39 14.52 -101.71
N ALA A 315 31.24 14.03 -102.23
CA ALA A 315 30.94 14.03 -103.66
C ALA A 315 30.74 15.43 -104.27
N LEU A 316 30.31 16.41 -103.46
CA LEU A 316 30.21 17.82 -103.88
C LEU A 316 31.60 18.48 -103.93
N ILE A 317 32.50 18.15 -103.00
CA ILE A 317 33.89 18.62 -102.98
C ILE A 317 34.66 18.15 -104.23
N ASP A 318 34.49 16.88 -104.62
CA ASP A 318 35.11 16.35 -105.84
C ASP A 318 34.54 16.96 -107.13
N ARG A 319 33.24 17.33 -107.14
CA ARG A 319 32.64 18.09 -108.25
C ARG A 319 33.16 19.52 -108.33
N LEU A 320 33.39 20.18 -107.20
CA LEU A 320 33.94 21.54 -107.18
C LEU A 320 35.36 21.56 -107.78
N ARG A 321 36.20 20.59 -107.40
CA ARG A 321 37.57 20.41 -107.94
C ARG A 321 37.61 20.16 -109.45
N LEU A 322 36.60 19.49 -110.03
CA LEU A 322 36.51 19.36 -111.49
C LEU A 322 36.09 20.67 -112.16
N ALA A 323 35.16 21.41 -111.55
CA ALA A 323 34.64 22.67 -112.11
C ALA A 323 35.69 23.80 -112.14
N GLU A 324 36.66 23.81 -111.23
CA GLU A 324 37.74 24.80 -111.16
C GLU A 324 38.82 24.62 -112.26
N SER A 325 38.69 23.61 -113.15
CA SER A 325 39.76 23.21 -114.09
C SER A 325 39.62 23.68 -115.54
N GLN A 326 38.58 24.46 -115.90
CA GLN A 326 38.36 24.95 -117.27
C GLN A 326 37.98 26.44 -117.29
N GLY A 327 38.81 27.26 -117.93
CA GLY A 327 38.73 28.73 -117.87
C GLY A 327 38.22 29.44 -119.12
N ASP A 328 37.91 30.72 -118.91
CA ASP A 328 37.91 31.89 -119.80
C ASP A 328 37.50 31.79 -121.28
N ASN A 329 36.57 32.68 -121.67
CA ASN A 329 36.67 33.36 -122.96
C ASN A 329 36.12 34.81 -122.95
N GLN A 330 36.99 35.71 -122.48
CA GLN A 330 37.27 37.06 -122.98
C GLN A 330 36.14 37.97 -123.55
N VAL A 331 35.79 38.98 -122.75
CA VAL A 331 35.99 40.43 -123.03
C VAL A 331 35.17 41.12 -124.15
N GLN A 332 34.49 40.44 -125.09
CA GLN A 332 33.73 41.14 -126.16
C GLN A 332 32.27 41.50 -125.84
N LEU A 333 31.74 41.17 -124.65
CA LEU A 333 30.41 41.60 -124.19
C LEU A 333 30.42 42.72 -123.13
N ALA A 334 31.61 43.19 -122.74
CA ALA A 334 31.80 44.22 -121.71
C ALA A 334 31.17 45.60 -122.05
N GLN A 335 30.69 45.79 -123.28
CA GLN A 335 30.11 47.05 -123.75
C GLN A 335 28.57 47.03 -123.86
N GLN A 336 27.94 45.85 -123.97
CA GLN A 336 26.49 45.69 -123.71
C GLN A 336 26.21 45.59 -122.20
N ALA A 337 27.11 44.92 -121.47
CA ALA A 337 27.04 44.79 -120.02
C ALA A 337 26.93 46.14 -119.28
N ALA A 338 27.41 47.26 -119.83
CA ALA A 338 27.31 48.57 -119.18
C ALA A 338 25.89 49.18 -119.19
N GLN A 339 25.04 48.83 -120.16
CA GLN A 339 23.63 49.29 -120.20
C GLN A 339 22.72 48.33 -119.43
N ASP A 340 22.96 47.02 -119.56
CA ASP A 340 22.31 46.02 -118.72
C ASP A 340 22.66 46.22 -117.24
N ALA A 341 23.91 46.59 -116.91
CA ALA A 341 24.33 46.92 -115.54
C ALA A 341 23.53 48.05 -114.91
N HIS A 342 22.96 49.00 -115.67
CA HIS A 342 22.18 50.09 -115.08
C HIS A 342 20.74 49.65 -114.74
N GLN A 343 20.15 48.78 -115.55
CA GLN A 343 18.86 48.14 -115.22
C GLN A 343 19.04 47.06 -114.13
N GLN A 344 20.12 46.29 -114.19
CA GLN A 344 20.54 45.37 -113.14
C GLN A 344 20.84 46.11 -111.83
N VAL A 345 21.49 47.28 -111.82
CA VAL A 345 21.68 48.05 -110.58
C VAL A 345 20.34 48.45 -109.96
N LEU A 346 19.34 48.86 -110.75
CA LEU A 346 17.99 49.14 -110.21
C LEU A 346 17.26 47.87 -109.75
N HIS A 347 17.42 46.75 -110.47
CA HIS A 347 16.86 45.45 -110.09
C HIS A 347 17.50 44.93 -108.80
N VAL A 348 18.83 44.87 -108.76
CA VAL A 348 19.66 44.52 -107.60
C VAL A 348 19.42 45.48 -106.45
N THR A 349 19.18 46.78 -106.66
CA THR A 349 18.83 47.69 -105.54
C THR A 349 17.46 47.33 -104.95
N ARG A 350 16.48 46.92 -105.76
CA ARG A 350 15.19 46.42 -105.27
C ARG A 350 15.33 45.06 -104.59
N GLU A 351 16.06 44.12 -105.19
CA GLU A 351 16.36 42.81 -104.61
C GLU A 351 17.11 42.95 -103.28
N LYS A 352 18.13 43.81 -103.22
CA LYS A 352 18.88 44.11 -101.99
C LYS A 352 18.04 44.86 -100.95
N ASN A 353 17.07 45.68 -101.34
CA ASN A 353 16.10 46.24 -100.41
C ASN A 353 15.16 45.15 -99.86
N THR A 354 14.65 44.24 -100.70
CA THR A 354 13.84 43.10 -100.22
C THR A 354 14.66 42.10 -99.39
N GLU A 355 15.95 41.89 -99.71
CA GLU A 355 16.87 41.13 -98.88
C GLU A 355 17.13 41.84 -97.56
N MET A 356 17.28 43.17 -97.53
CA MET A 356 17.41 43.93 -96.28
C MET A 356 16.13 43.89 -95.44
N GLU A 357 14.95 43.94 -96.04
CA GLU A 357 13.67 43.75 -95.33
C GLU A 357 13.54 42.32 -94.78
N LEU A 358 13.94 41.30 -95.56
CA LEU A 358 13.98 39.90 -95.12
C LEU A 358 15.03 39.68 -94.01
N LEU A 359 16.18 40.35 -94.09
CA LEU A 359 17.24 40.30 -93.07
C LEU A 359 16.83 41.05 -91.80
N ARG A 360 16.10 42.16 -91.90
CA ARG A 360 15.48 42.84 -90.75
C ARG A 360 14.42 41.95 -90.10
N SER A 361 13.49 41.40 -90.86
CA SER A 361 12.50 40.45 -90.33
C SER A 361 13.15 39.21 -89.69
N ARG A 362 14.30 38.75 -90.20
CA ARG A 362 15.10 37.70 -89.56
C ARG A 362 15.85 38.17 -88.31
N LEU A 363 16.25 39.44 -88.24
CA LEU A 363 16.86 40.04 -87.06
C LEU A 363 15.80 40.23 -85.96
N ASP A 364 14.65 40.83 -86.28
CA ASP A 364 13.51 40.98 -85.38
C ASP A 364 13.05 39.61 -84.83
N ALA A 365 13.04 38.58 -85.69
CA ALA A 365 12.74 37.21 -85.28
C ALA A 365 13.87 36.54 -84.46
N ALA A 366 15.13 36.98 -84.60
CA ALA A 366 16.24 36.52 -83.77
C ALA A 366 16.25 37.22 -82.40
N GLU A 367 15.96 38.52 -82.35
CA GLU A 367 15.79 39.32 -81.13
C GLU A 367 14.62 38.77 -80.29
N ALA A 368 13.46 38.50 -80.91
CA ALA A 368 12.35 37.83 -80.22
C ALA A 368 12.72 36.43 -79.67
N LYS A 369 13.64 35.71 -80.32
CA LYS A 369 14.17 34.43 -79.81
C LYS A 369 15.24 34.60 -78.75
N GLU A 370 15.94 35.73 -78.71
CA GLU A 370 16.85 36.09 -77.63
C GLU A 370 16.06 36.46 -76.36
N ASP A 371 14.96 37.20 -76.49
CA ASP A 371 14.02 37.48 -75.38
C ASP A 371 13.40 36.18 -74.82
N GLU A 372 12.90 35.28 -75.68
CA GLU A 372 12.41 33.96 -75.26
C GLU A 372 13.50 33.14 -74.52
N LEU A 373 14.75 33.19 -75.01
CA LEU A 373 15.88 32.52 -74.36
C LEU A 373 16.22 33.14 -72.99
N ASP A 374 16.12 34.46 -72.84
CA ASP A 374 16.37 35.15 -71.59
C ASP A 374 15.27 34.91 -70.54
N ASP A 375 14.02 34.79 -70.95
CA ASP A 375 12.94 34.33 -70.08
C ASP A 375 13.09 32.85 -69.70
N CYS A 376 13.48 31.97 -70.62
CA CYS A 376 13.87 30.60 -70.28
C CYS A 376 15.07 30.55 -69.30
N ARG A 377 16.06 31.44 -69.45
CA ARG A 377 17.19 31.57 -68.51
C ARG A 377 16.74 32.08 -67.13
N ARG A 378 15.77 33.00 -67.06
CA ARG A 378 15.18 33.49 -65.80
C ARG A 378 14.42 32.37 -65.08
N GLN A 379 13.57 31.63 -65.78
CA GLN A 379 12.85 30.48 -65.25
C GLN A 379 13.81 29.36 -64.79
N LEU A 380 14.90 29.12 -65.53
CA LEU A 380 15.94 28.17 -65.14
C LEU A 380 16.69 28.61 -63.86
N ARG A 381 16.92 29.92 -63.66
CA ARG A 381 17.51 30.44 -62.41
C ARG A 381 16.55 30.29 -61.23
N GLN A 382 15.27 30.64 -61.40
CA GLN A 382 14.24 30.49 -60.36
C GLN A 382 14.09 29.02 -59.93
N THR A 383 13.95 28.10 -60.89
CA THR A 383 13.88 26.66 -60.58
C THR A 383 15.17 26.13 -59.93
N GLN A 384 16.36 26.64 -60.28
CA GLN A 384 17.60 26.32 -59.58
C GLN A 384 17.65 26.86 -58.13
N GLU A 385 17.04 28.01 -57.85
CA GLU A 385 16.92 28.58 -56.50
C GLU A 385 15.89 27.84 -55.65
N ASP A 386 14.74 27.47 -56.22
CA ASP A 386 13.74 26.63 -55.55
C ASP A 386 14.30 25.22 -55.25
N VAL A 387 15.05 24.61 -56.18
CA VAL A 387 15.74 23.32 -55.92
C VAL A 387 16.81 23.45 -54.82
N LYS A 388 17.50 24.58 -54.70
CA LYS A 388 18.43 24.83 -53.57
C LYS A 388 17.67 24.95 -52.25
N ARG A 389 16.54 25.67 -52.22
CA ARG A 389 15.69 25.80 -51.02
C ARG A 389 15.17 24.43 -50.58
N LEU A 390 14.58 23.66 -51.50
CA LEU A 390 14.07 22.32 -51.22
C LEU A 390 15.16 21.37 -50.69
N ARG A 391 16.38 21.41 -51.25
CA ARG A 391 17.53 20.63 -50.71
C ARG A 391 17.94 21.05 -49.30
N SER A 392 17.86 22.34 -48.97
CA SER A 392 18.13 22.79 -47.60
C SER A 392 17.03 22.36 -46.61
N GLU A 393 15.76 22.35 -47.03
CA GLU A 393 14.66 21.80 -46.24
C GLU A 393 14.75 20.28 -46.07
N GLU A 394 15.17 19.56 -47.13
CA GLU A 394 15.41 18.11 -47.10
C GLU A 394 16.55 17.76 -46.13
N SER A 395 17.68 18.49 -46.17
CA SER A 395 18.78 18.32 -45.22
C SER A 395 18.35 18.53 -43.76
N LEU A 396 17.52 19.54 -43.48
CA LEU A 396 16.98 19.77 -42.13
C LEU A 396 16.06 18.63 -41.68
N ARG A 397 15.19 18.15 -42.57
CA ARG A 397 14.33 16.97 -42.29
C ARG A 397 15.15 15.70 -42.09
N GLU A 398 16.24 15.50 -42.83
CA GLU A 398 17.16 14.38 -42.60
C GLU A 398 17.87 14.48 -41.24
N GLU A 399 18.29 15.68 -40.82
CA GLU A 399 18.85 15.92 -39.48
C GLU A 399 17.83 15.61 -38.38
N ASP A 400 16.59 16.08 -38.51
CA ASP A 400 15.50 15.78 -37.56
C ASP A 400 15.21 14.27 -37.50
N ILE A 401 15.13 13.59 -38.65
CA ILE A 401 14.95 12.13 -38.73
C ILE A 401 16.14 11.40 -38.07
N GLN A 402 17.37 11.88 -38.23
CA GLN A 402 18.55 11.32 -37.54
C GLN A 402 18.50 11.55 -36.02
N GLN A 403 18.03 12.70 -35.56
CA GLN A 403 17.85 12.97 -34.13
C GLN A 403 16.75 12.09 -33.53
N LEU A 404 15.61 11.94 -34.22
CA LEU A 404 14.53 11.03 -33.81
C LEU A 404 14.99 9.57 -33.79
N ARG A 405 15.76 9.11 -34.78
CA ARG A 405 16.36 7.76 -34.79
C ARG A 405 17.33 7.54 -33.62
N LYS A 406 18.14 8.53 -33.25
CA LYS A 406 19.02 8.46 -32.07
C LYS A 406 18.21 8.40 -30.77
N SER A 407 17.14 9.19 -30.66
CA SER A 407 16.22 9.16 -29.52
C SER A 407 15.49 7.81 -29.39
N LEU A 408 15.01 7.25 -30.51
CA LEU A 408 14.40 5.93 -30.53
C LEU A 408 15.40 4.85 -30.05
N ALA A 409 16.63 4.87 -30.59
CA ALA A 409 17.66 3.92 -30.20
C ALA A 409 18.06 4.00 -28.72
N THR A 410 18.03 5.18 -28.08
CA THR A 410 18.24 5.27 -26.62
C THR A 410 17.04 4.73 -25.86
N LYS A 411 15.80 4.93 -26.35
CA LYS A 411 14.60 4.34 -25.74
C LYS A 411 14.53 2.81 -25.88
N ASP A 412 14.99 2.26 -26.99
CA ASP A 412 15.12 0.81 -27.16
C ASP A 412 16.16 0.23 -26.18
N GLN A 413 17.27 0.94 -25.94
CA GLN A 413 18.27 0.55 -24.93
C GLN A 413 17.72 0.63 -23.50
N ASP A 414 16.96 1.68 -23.15
CA ASP A 414 16.26 1.82 -21.87
C ASP A 414 15.26 0.65 -21.67
N LEU A 415 14.46 0.32 -22.69
CA LEU A 415 13.50 -0.79 -22.65
C LEU A 415 14.20 -2.14 -22.49
N GLU A 416 15.29 -2.39 -23.21
CA GLU A 416 16.10 -3.61 -23.05
C GLU A 416 16.78 -3.69 -21.68
N ARG A 417 17.14 -2.56 -21.06
CA ARG A 417 17.60 -2.53 -19.68
C ARG A 417 16.48 -2.90 -18.70
N ILE A 418 15.31 -2.29 -18.84
CA ILE A 418 14.13 -2.58 -17.98
C ILE A 418 13.69 -4.05 -18.12
N LYS A 419 13.73 -4.63 -19.33
CA LYS A 419 13.46 -6.07 -19.54
C LYS A 419 14.45 -6.95 -18.75
N ARG A 420 15.75 -6.64 -18.80
CA ARG A 420 16.78 -7.39 -18.03
C ARG A 420 16.57 -7.26 -16.52
N GLU A 421 16.25 -6.06 -16.03
CA GLU A 421 15.96 -5.82 -14.61
C GLU A 421 14.68 -6.55 -14.16
N ARG A 422 13.64 -6.60 -15.00
CA ARG A 422 12.44 -7.43 -14.78
C ARG A 422 12.78 -8.92 -14.76
N ASP A 423 13.61 -9.40 -15.68
CA ASP A 423 13.91 -10.83 -15.80
C ASP A 423 14.77 -11.33 -14.62
N THR A 424 15.70 -10.51 -14.12
CA THR A 424 16.42 -10.82 -12.86
C THR A 424 15.50 -10.74 -11.64
N ALA A 425 14.57 -9.78 -11.59
CA ALA A 425 13.54 -9.75 -10.55
C ALA A 425 12.67 -11.02 -10.59
N MET A 426 12.24 -11.47 -11.77
CA MET A 426 11.43 -12.69 -11.93
C MET A 426 12.20 -13.96 -11.51
N GLN A 427 13.49 -14.06 -11.83
CA GLN A 427 14.34 -15.16 -11.33
C GLN A 427 14.49 -15.13 -9.80
N THR A 428 14.65 -13.96 -9.19
CA THR A 428 14.72 -13.86 -7.72
C THR A 428 13.38 -14.18 -7.06
N VAL A 429 12.24 -13.77 -7.62
CA VAL A 429 10.90 -14.16 -7.15
C VAL A 429 10.72 -15.68 -7.20
N SER A 430 11.05 -16.33 -8.32
CA SER A 430 10.99 -17.80 -8.43
C SER A 430 11.90 -18.51 -7.42
N SER A 431 13.09 -17.97 -7.14
CA SER A 431 13.97 -18.48 -6.08
C SER A 431 13.37 -18.32 -4.68
N LYS A 432 12.53 -17.30 -4.46
CA LYS A 432 11.83 -17.08 -3.18
C LYS A 432 10.59 -17.95 -3.07
N GLU A 433 9.86 -18.20 -4.15
CA GLU A 433 8.75 -19.15 -4.20
C GLU A 433 9.20 -20.57 -3.83
N THR A 434 10.29 -21.06 -4.42
CA THR A 434 10.87 -22.36 -4.05
C THR A 434 11.36 -22.43 -2.59
N GLN A 435 11.90 -21.33 -2.04
CA GLN A 435 12.22 -21.22 -0.61
C GLN A 435 10.94 -21.25 0.27
N ILE A 436 9.86 -20.58 -0.15
CA ILE A 436 8.58 -20.59 0.54
C ILE A 436 7.95 -21.99 0.50
N GLU A 437 7.98 -22.70 -0.61
CA GLU A 437 7.49 -24.08 -0.70
C GLU A 437 8.25 -25.03 0.23
N ALA A 438 9.59 -24.89 0.31
CA ALA A 438 10.40 -25.65 1.25
C ALA A 438 10.03 -25.35 2.71
N LEU A 439 9.85 -24.07 3.07
CA LEU A 439 9.42 -23.65 4.42
C LEU A 439 7.98 -24.10 4.74
N GLN A 440 7.08 -24.13 3.76
CA GLN A 440 5.75 -24.70 3.93
C GLN A 440 5.80 -26.21 4.16
N LYS A 441 6.70 -26.93 3.47
CA LYS A 441 6.90 -28.37 3.68
C LYS A 441 7.40 -28.66 5.10
N THR A 442 8.44 -27.97 5.57
CA THR A 442 8.94 -28.15 6.94
C THR A 442 7.91 -27.72 8.00
N THR A 443 7.08 -26.72 7.72
CA THR A 443 5.97 -26.34 8.60
C THR A 443 4.91 -27.45 8.69
N ARG A 444 4.53 -28.07 7.55
CA ARG A 444 3.60 -29.22 7.52
C ARG A 444 4.18 -30.43 8.28
N GLU A 445 5.47 -30.71 8.13
CA GLU A 445 6.18 -31.77 8.86
C GLU A 445 6.20 -31.50 10.36
N ARG A 446 6.51 -30.28 10.79
CA ARG A 446 6.45 -29.85 12.19
C ARG A 446 5.04 -29.97 12.76
N ASP A 447 4.02 -29.58 12.02
CA ASP A 447 2.62 -29.64 12.47
C ASP A 447 2.10 -31.10 12.54
N ASN A 448 2.63 -32.01 11.71
CA ASN A 448 2.41 -33.44 11.84
C ASN A 448 3.09 -33.98 13.13
N ALA A 449 4.36 -33.64 13.37
CA ALA A 449 5.08 -34.02 14.59
C ALA A 449 4.42 -33.46 15.87
N LEU A 450 3.86 -32.25 15.82
CA LEU A 450 3.08 -31.69 16.93
C LEU A 450 1.79 -32.48 17.20
N ARG A 451 1.09 -32.95 16.17
CA ARG A 451 -0.07 -33.85 16.33
C ARG A 451 0.34 -35.18 16.96
N GLU A 452 1.48 -35.74 16.56
CA GLU A 452 2.01 -36.99 17.11
C GLU A 452 2.44 -36.84 18.57
N ILE A 453 3.12 -35.74 18.94
CA ILE A 453 3.45 -35.40 20.33
C ILE A 453 2.18 -35.21 21.19
N LEU A 454 1.12 -34.61 20.64
CA LEU A 454 -0.16 -34.46 21.35
C LEU A 454 -0.86 -35.82 21.57
N ALA A 455 -0.83 -36.71 20.57
CA ALA A 455 -1.34 -38.08 20.72
C ALA A 455 -0.56 -38.85 21.80
N LEU A 456 0.78 -38.81 21.74
CA LEU A 456 1.64 -39.43 22.76
C LEU A 456 1.38 -38.86 24.16
N ARG A 457 1.18 -37.54 24.29
CA ARG A 457 0.80 -36.92 25.58
C ARG A 457 -0.57 -37.38 26.10
N SER A 458 -1.56 -37.66 25.23
CA SER A 458 -2.83 -38.26 25.66
C SER A 458 -2.59 -39.64 26.25
N THR A 459 -1.90 -40.50 25.51
CA THR A 459 -1.62 -41.88 25.96
C THR A 459 -0.77 -41.91 27.24
N LEU A 460 0.20 -41.00 27.38
CA LEU A 460 1.01 -40.88 28.60
C LEU A 460 0.15 -40.46 29.81
N LYS A 461 -0.77 -39.51 29.63
CA LYS A 461 -1.71 -39.10 30.69
C LYS A 461 -2.68 -40.23 31.07
N GLU A 462 -3.14 -41.02 30.10
CA GLU A 462 -3.94 -42.22 30.36
C GLU A 462 -3.15 -43.21 31.23
N ARG A 463 -1.86 -43.45 30.92
CA ARG A 463 -0.96 -44.28 31.76
C ARG A 463 -0.67 -43.68 33.13
N GLU A 464 -0.56 -42.37 33.26
CA GLU A 464 -0.42 -41.70 34.57
C GLU A 464 -1.67 -41.90 35.43
N CYS A 465 -2.88 -41.83 34.86
CA CYS A 465 -4.11 -42.15 35.57
C CYS A 465 -4.22 -43.64 35.94
N GLU A 466 -3.82 -44.57 35.05
CA GLU A 466 -3.71 -45.99 35.38
C GLU A 466 -2.73 -46.21 36.56
N LEU A 467 -1.55 -45.59 36.52
CA LEU A 467 -0.58 -45.65 37.62
C LEU A 467 -1.15 -45.10 38.92
N GLU A 468 -1.81 -43.93 38.90
CA GLU A 468 -2.42 -43.33 40.09
C GLU A 468 -3.52 -44.22 40.70
N THR A 469 -4.33 -44.88 39.86
CA THR A 469 -5.33 -45.85 40.32
C THR A 469 -4.69 -47.11 40.91
N THR A 470 -3.66 -47.68 40.28
CA THR A 470 -2.93 -48.82 40.86
C THR A 470 -2.25 -48.45 42.19
N GLN A 471 -1.67 -47.25 42.30
CA GLN A 471 -1.03 -46.78 43.54
C GLN A 471 -2.04 -46.56 44.67
N LYS A 472 -3.28 -46.14 44.36
CA LYS A 472 -4.40 -46.12 45.32
C LYS A 472 -4.87 -47.52 45.73
N THR A 473 -4.82 -48.50 44.84
CA THR A 473 -5.10 -49.90 45.23
C THR A 473 -3.99 -50.52 46.07
N ILE A 474 -2.73 -50.11 45.87
CA ILE A 474 -1.61 -50.56 46.70
C ILE A 474 -1.74 -49.97 48.11
N SER A 475 -1.99 -48.66 48.25
CA SER A 475 -2.10 -48.04 49.59
C SER A 475 -3.32 -48.53 50.40
N THR A 476 -4.43 -48.88 49.74
CA THR A 476 -5.58 -49.52 50.43
C THR A 476 -5.27 -50.96 50.85
N LEU A 477 -4.48 -51.71 50.06
CA LEU A 477 -3.99 -53.03 50.46
C LEU A 477 -2.95 -52.95 51.59
N GLU A 478 -2.05 -51.96 51.56
CA GLU A 478 -1.05 -51.73 52.63
C GLU A 478 -1.72 -51.36 53.96
N THR A 479 -2.74 -50.50 53.94
CA THR A 479 -3.49 -50.14 55.15
C THR A 479 -4.34 -51.30 55.68
N ALA A 480 -4.91 -52.13 54.80
CA ALA A 480 -5.55 -53.41 55.19
C ALA A 480 -4.54 -54.42 55.78
N GLN A 481 -3.31 -54.48 55.25
CA GLN A 481 -2.24 -55.31 55.80
C GLN A 481 -1.74 -54.79 57.15
N GLN A 482 -1.58 -53.47 57.31
CA GLN A 482 -1.17 -52.85 58.58
C GLN A 482 -2.22 -53.06 59.68
N THR A 483 -3.51 -52.95 59.36
CA THR A 483 -4.59 -53.22 60.33
C THR A 483 -4.66 -54.71 60.71
N SER A 484 -4.43 -55.62 59.76
CA SER A 484 -4.28 -57.06 60.04
C SER A 484 -3.04 -57.37 60.91
N LEU A 485 -1.90 -56.73 60.62
CA LEU A 485 -0.69 -56.85 61.47
C LEU A 485 -0.89 -56.26 62.86
N HIS A 486 -1.69 -55.19 62.99
CA HIS A 486 -2.04 -54.62 64.29
C HIS A 486 -2.93 -55.58 65.09
N SER A 487 -3.94 -56.20 64.47
CA SER A 487 -4.78 -57.20 65.15
C SER A 487 -4.01 -58.48 65.51
N LEU A 488 -3.05 -58.90 64.69
CA LEU A 488 -2.12 -59.98 65.04
C LEU A 488 -1.21 -59.61 66.21
N ARG A 489 -0.73 -58.36 66.30
CA ARG A 489 0.07 -57.87 67.44
C ARG A 489 -0.75 -57.75 68.73
N THR A 490 -2.02 -57.35 68.67
CA THR A 490 -2.88 -57.33 69.87
C THR A 490 -3.25 -58.75 70.31
N LEU A 491 -3.53 -59.66 69.37
CA LEU A 491 -3.65 -61.10 69.66
C LEU A 491 -2.36 -61.69 70.25
N GLN A 492 -1.19 -61.28 69.77
CA GLN A 492 0.09 -61.70 70.33
C GLN A 492 0.34 -61.09 71.72
N SER A 493 -0.05 -59.83 71.97
CA SER A 493 0.03 -59.21 73.31
C SER A 493 -0.85 -59.94 74.30
N THR A 494 -2.12 -60.14 73.96
CA THR A 494 -3.08 -60.88 74.82
C THR A 494 -2.68 -62.34 75.00
N LEU A 495 -2.09 -63.00 73.99
CA LEU A 495 -1.51 -64.33 74.16
C LEU A 495 -0.30 -64.30 75.11
N ASN A 496 0.60 -63.31 74.98
CA ASN A 496 1.73 -63.14 75.88
C ASN A 496 1.29 -62.77 77.31
N GLU A 497 0.20 -62.02 77.47
CA GLU A 497 -0.47 -61.79 78.76
C GLU A 497 -1.02 -63.09 79.32
N ARG A 498 -1.71 -63.92 78.52
CA ARG A 498 -2.15 -65.26 78.96
C ARG A 498 -1.00 -66.22 79.26
N VAL A 499 0.13 -66.11 78.55
CA VAL A 499 1.35 -66.86 78.89
C VAL A 499 1.90 -66.36 80.22
N ARG A 500 1.95 -65.04 80.48
CA ARG A 500 2.32 -64.50 81.79
C ARG A 500 1.33 -64.84 82.90
N ASP A 501 0.03 -64.90 82.62
CA ASP A 501 -0.99 -65.38 83.57
C ASP A 501 -0.75 -66.86 83.91
N LEU A 502 -0.41 -67.68 82.91
CA LEU A 502 -0.07 -69.09 83.09
C LEU A 502 1.31 -69.29 83.75
N GLU A 503 2.28 -68.42 83.49
CA GLU A 503 3.60 -68.42 84.13
C GLU A 503 3.49 -67.92 85.56
N THR A 504 2.65 -66.94 85.87
CA THR A 504 2.37 -66.52 87.26
C THR A 504 1.49 -67.52 88.00
N ALA A 505 0.56 -68.22 87.32
CA ALA A 505 -0.14 -69.37 87.90
C ALA A 505 0.80 -70.56 88.16
N ARG A 506 1.73 -70.85 87.22
CA ARG A 506 2.79 -71.84 87.43
C ARG A 506 3.73 -71.41 88.55
N LYS A 507 4.20 -70.16 88.54
CA LYS A 507 5.09 -69.60 89.56
C LYS A 507 4.42 -69.51 90.92
N THR A 508 3.11 -69.29 91.03
CA THR A 508 2.40 -69.38 92.32
C THR A 508 2.15 -70.82 92.76
N ILE A 509 2.01 -71.78 91.84
CA ILE A 509 2.04 -73.23 92.17
C ILE A 509 3.45 -73.65 92.59
N GLU A 510 4.49 -73.13 91.94
CA GLU A 510 5.90 -73.41 92.15
C GLU A 510 6.42 -72.69 93.39
N GLU A 511 5.91 -71.51 93.73
CA GLU A 511 6.05 -70.81 95.02
C GLU A 511 5.23 -71.48 96.10
N ARG A 512 4.09 -72.14 95.81
CA ARG A 512 3.39 -72.97 96.81
C ARG A 512 4.13 -74.29 97.07
N ASN A 513 4.73 -74.88 96.04
CA ASN A 513 5.62 -76.04 96.17
C ASN A 513 6.94 -75.65 96.84
N ALA A 514 7.50 -74.49 96.51
CA ALA A 514 8.68 -73.92 97.14
C ALA A 514 8.38 -73.26 98.50
N GLU A 515 7.14 -72.94 98.85
CA GLU A 515 6.73 -72.68 100.24
C GLU A 515 6.61 -74.01 101.00
N LEU A 516 6.18 -75.10 100.34
CA LEU A 516 6.17 -76.45 100.93
C LEU A 516 7.59 -77.08 101.03
N GLU A 517 8.53 -76.66 100.19
CA GLU A 517 9.94 -77.07 100.22
C GLU A 517 10.77 -76.10 101.06
N ALA A 518 10.53 -74.79 101.01
CA ALA A 518 11.14 -73.84 101.94
C ALA A 518 10.54 -73.94 103.35
N LEU A 519 9.33 -74.44 103.58
CA LEU A 519 8.93 -74.91 104.94
C LEU A 519 9.72 -76.17 105.39
N ARG A 520 10.52 -76.77 104.50
CA ARG A 520 11.54 -77.80 104.82
C ARG A 520 12.98 -77.24 104.75
N GLU A 521 13.20 -76.07 104.17
CA GLU A 521 14.52 -75.52 103.81
C GLU A 521 14.81 -74.11 104.38
N TYR A 522 13.84 -73.42 104.99
CA TYR A 522 13.99 -72.21 105.84
C TYR A 522 14.67 -72.56 107.18
N ALA A 523 15.83 -73.20 107.09
CA ALA A 523 16.79 -73.35 108.17
C ALA A 523 17.88 -72.24 108.10
N ASP A 524 18.41 -71.93 106.91
CA ASP A 524 19.59 -71.06 106.64
C ASP A 524 19.44 -70.41 105.22
N GLU A 525 20.06 -69.32 104.75
CA GLU A 525 20.82 -68.18 105.31
C GLU A 525 20.69 -66.95 104.33
N PRO A 526 21.16 -65.71 104.64
CA PRO A 526 20.62 -64.45 104.07
C PRO A 526 21.31 -63.79 102.83
N ASP A 527 22.34 -64.38 102.21
CA ASP A 527 23.29 -63.63 101.34
C ASP A 527 22.79 -63.16 99.94
N THR A 528 21.59 -63.53 99.49
CA THR A 528 21.13 -63.30 98.09
C THR A 528 20.75 -61.85 97.75
N GLN A 529 20.67 -60.94 98.73
CA GLN A 529 20.17 -59.57 98.50
C GLN A 529 21.22 -58.60 97.90
N LEU A 530 22.52 -58.91 97.99
CA LEU A 530 23.58 -57.98 97.60
C LEU A 530 23.85 -57.95 96.08
N GLU A 531 23.77 -59.08 95.39
CA GLU A 531 24.00 -59.16 93.93
C GLU A 531 22.92 -58.43 93.12
N ALA A 532 21.65 -58.50 93.55
CA ALA A 532 20.53 -57.85 92.88
C ALA A 532 20.73 -56.33 92.76
N VAL A 533 21.25 -55.70 93.82
CA VAL A 533 21.52 -54.25 93.85
C VAL A 533 22.66 -53.87 92.89
N GLN A 534 23.71 -54.69 92.78
CA GLN A 534 24.85 -54.40 91.91
C GLN A 534 24.50 -54.44 90.41
N ASN A 535 23.56 -55.29 89.99
CA ASN A 535 23.16 -55.38 88.60
C ASN A 535 22.31 -54.17 88.16
N ILE A 536 21.41 -53.69 89.03
CA ILE A 536 20.57 -52.50 88.76
C ILE A 536 21.42 -51.24 88.53
N VAL A 537 22.55 -51.09 89.24
CA VAL A 537 23.47 -49.96 89.06
C VAL A 537 24.11 -49.98 87.66
N ARG A 538 24.57 -51.15 87.19
CA ARG A 538 25.22 -51.29 85.87
C ARG A 538 24.28 -50.97 84.71
N GLU A 539 23.00 -51.34 84.80
CA GLU A 539 22.00 -51.00 83.78
C GLU A 539 21.80 -49.48 83.71
N ARG A 540 21.74 -48.79 84.86
CA ARG A 540 21.57 -47.33 84.91
C ARG A 540 22.76 -46.56 84.36
N ASP A 541 23.98 -47.05 84.57
CA ASP A 541 25.18 -46.46 83.95
C ASP A 541 25.14 -46.60 82.41
N HIS A 542 24.66 -47.73 81.88
CA HIS A 542 24.53 -47.95 80.43
C HIS A 542 23.43 -47.07 79.79
N ASP A 543 22.30 -46.89 80.48
CA ASP A 543 21.23 -45.96 80.06
C ASP A 543 21.75 -44.52 79.98
N LEU A 544 22.55 -44.09 80.97
CA LEU A 544 23.13 -42.74 81.02
C LEU A 544 24.16 -42.48 79.91
N GLU A 545 24.99 -43.46 79.56
CA GLU A 545 25.93 -43.35 78.44
C GLU A 545 25.16 -43.21 77.11
N SER A 546 24.14 -44.05 76.89
CA SER A 546 23.30 -44.03 75.69
C SER A 546 22.56 -42.70 75.49
N LEU A 547 22.11 -42.08 76.59
CA LEU A 547 21.47 -40.76 76.56
C LEU A 547 22.46 -39.64 76.21
N ARG A 548 23.74 -39.73 76.63
CA ARG A 548 24.77 -38.75 76.26
C ARG A 548 25.10 -38.80 74.77
N ASP A 549 25.21 -39.99 74.20
CA ASP A 549 25.46 -40.16 72.77
C ASP A 549 24.30 -39.61 71.93
N LEU A 550 23.06 -39.83 72.36
CA LEU A 550 21.88 -39.25 71.70
C LEU A 550 21.88 -37.72 71.75
N VAL A 551 22.21 -37.12 72.90
CA VAL A 551 22.30 -35.65 73.06
C VAL A 551 23.43 -35.06 72.19
N ASN A 552 24.58 -35.73 72.13
CA ASN A 552 25.70 -35.32 71.27
C ASN A 552 25.34 -35.41 69.77
N SER A 553 24.62 -36.46 69.36
CA SER A 553 24.11 -36.62 67.99
C SER A 553 23.10 -35.53 67.61
N GLN A 554 22.16 -35.20 68.51
CA GLN A 554 21.19 -34.12 68.30
C GLN A 554 21.88 -32.74 68.22
N ARG A 555 22.94 -32.51 69.00
CA ARG A 555 23.72 -31.28 68.95
C ARG A 555 24.45 -31.11 67.61
N GLY A 556 25.09 -32.16 67.10
CA GLY A 556 25.72 -32.13 65.78
C GLY A 556 24.72 -31.84 64.65
N GLN A 557 23.52 -32.43 64.71
CA GLN A 557 22.45 -32.13 63.75
C GLN A 557 22.00 -30.66 63.81
N LEU A 558 21.91 -30.06 65.01
CA LEU A 558 21.59 -28.64 65.15
C LEU A 558 22.66 -27.74 64.52
N ASP A 559 23.95 -28.03 64.74
CA ASP A 559 25.05 -27.26 64.15
C ASP A 559 25.04 -27.32 62.60
N ASP A 560 24.72 -28.49 62.01
CA ASP A 560 24.56 -28.65 60.56
C ASP A 560 23.30 -27.95 60.01
N PHE A 561 22.17 -27.98 60.74
CA PHE A 561 20.99 -27.19 60.38
C PHE A 561 21.25 -25.69 60.45
N GLN A 562 22.08 -25.24 61.40
CA GLN A 562 22.42 -23.83 61.57
C GLN A 562 23.32 -23.33 60.43
N ARG A 563 24.35 -24.09 60.05
CA ARG A 563 25.16 -23.81 58.84
C ARG A 563 24.33 -23.73 57.57
N THR A 564 23.45 -24.71 57.34
CA THR A 564 22.61 -24.73 56.13
C THR A 564 21.54 -23.62 56.12
N ALA A 565 21.21 -23.04 57.27
CA ALA A 565 20.39 -21.83 57.36
C ALA A 565 21.21 -20.56 57.02
N GLU A 566 22.44 -20.44 57.53
CA GLU A 566 23.36 -19.34 57.25
C GLU A 566 23.74 -19.26 55.76
N GLU A 567 24.05 -20.40 55.12
CA GLU A 567 24.32 -20.49 53.68
C GLU A 567 23.10 -20.05 52.83
N ARG A 568 21.88 -20.40 53.25
CA ARG A 568 20.64 -19.97 52.58
C ARG A 568 20.37 -18.48 52.76
N LEU A 569 20.70 -17.90 53.91
CA LEU A 569 20.61 -16.47 54.15
C LEU A 569 21.57 -15.70 53.23
N ALA A 570 22.84 -16.09 53.18
CA ALA A 570 23.83 -15.49 52.29
C ALA A 570 23.42 -15.59 50.80
N ALA A 571 22.85 -16.73 50.38
CA ALA A 571 22.33 -16.91 49.02
C ALA A 571 21.11 -16.00 48.73
N MET A 572 20.21 -15.80 49.70
CA MET A 572 19.10 -14.85 49.54
C MET A 572 19.58 -13.39 49.50
N GLU A 573 20.59 -13.01 50.27
CA GLU A 573 21.17 -11.67 50.22
C GLU A 573 21.84 -11.37 48.87
N HIS A 574 22.55 -12.35 48.29
CA HIS A 574 23.12 -12.25 46.94
C HIS A 574 22.03 -12.11 45.86
N LEU A 575 20.99 -12.94 45.91
CA LEU A 575 19.87 -12.84 44.97
C LEU A 575 19.13 -11.50 45.10
N ARG A 576 19.07 -10.94 46.30
CA ARG A 576 18.41 -9.65 46.58
C ARG A 576 19.22 -8.46 46.06
N THR A 577 20.55 -8.52 46.11
CA THR A 577 21.41 -7.49 45.48
C THR A 577 21.44 -7.63 43.97
N GLU A 578 21.47 -8.85 43.41
CA GLU A 578 21.29 -9.08 41.97
C GLU A 578 19.95 -8.50 41.47
N LEU A 579 18.84 -8.80 42.15
CA LEU A 579 17.51 -8.27 41.80
C LEU A 579 17.45 -6.74 41.87
N SER A 580 18.13 -6.14 42.87
CA SER A 580 18.20 -4.68 43.00
C SER A 580 18.95 -4.03 41.84
N ASN A 581 20.04 -4.66 41.37
CA ASN A 581 20.80 -4.16 40.23
C ASN A 581 20.00 -4.31 38.93
N THR A 582 19.40 -5.48 38.66
CA THR A 582 18.56 -5.66 37.46
C THR A 582 17.35 -4.74 37.45
N LYS A 583 16.82 -4.38 38.63
CA LYS A 583 15.74 -3.38 38.73
C LYS A 583 16.24 -1.99 38.34
N GLN A 584 17.42 -1.58 38.80
CA GLN A 584 18.04 -0.31 38.42
C GLN A 584 18.30 -0.27 36.90
N ASP A 585 18.90 -1.33 36.33
CA ASP A 585 19.16 -1.43 34.89
C ASP A 585 17.88 -1.25 34.05
N HIS A 586 16.75 -1.81 34.50
CA HIS A 586 15.46 -1.65 33.82
C HIS A 586 14.79 -0.29 34.08
N GLU A 587 15.00 0.34 35.24
CA GLU A 587 14.53 1.71 35.49
C GLU A 587 15.28 2.72 34.60
N ASP A 588 16.59 2.53 34.44
CA ASP A 588 17.42 3.33 33.54
C ASP A 588 17.05 3.08 32.04
N GLU A 589 16.75 1.82 31.65
CA GLU A 589 16.26 1.48 30.29
C GLU A 589 14.88 2.11 30.00
N ILE A 590 13.96 2.11 30.97
CA ILE A 590 12.65 2.76 30.84
C ILE A 590 12.82 4.27 30.63
N GLN A 591 13.70 4.94 31.37
CA GLN A 591 13.92 6.38 31.22
C GLN A 591 14.39 6.73 29.79
N VAL A 592 15.35 5.97 29.23
CA VAL A 592 15.83 6.19 27.84
C VAL A 592 14.72 5.98 26.81
N LEU A 593 13.82 5.00 27.05
CA LEU A 593 12.66 4.77 26.19
C LEU A 593 11.60 5.88 26.31
N GLU A 594 11.41 6.44 27.50
CA GLU A 594 10.53 7.60 27.73
C GLU A 594 11.06 8.84 27.00
N GLU A 595 12.35 9.16 27.14
CA GLU A 595 13.02 10.24 26.39
C GLU A 595 12.90 10.05 24.87
N SER A 596 13.10 8.82 24.37
CA SER A 596 12.93 8.48 22.93
C SER A 596 11.49 8.64 22.43
N ILE A 597 10.49 8.41 23.29
CA ILE A 597 9.07 8.60 22.97
C ILE A 597 8.73 10.09 22.92
N GLU A 598 9.29 10.91 23.81
CA GLU A 598 9.11 12.37 23.79
C GLU A 598 9.68 12.97 22.50
N GLU A 599 10.90 12.61 22.09
CA GLU A 599 11.50 13.04 20.82
C GLU A 599 10.61 12.66 19.62
N ALA A 600 10.12 11.42 19.55
CA ALA A 600 9.24 10.95 18.48
C ALA A 600 7.89 11.69 18.43
N ASP A 601 7.31 12.05 19.58
CA ASP A 601 6.08 12.84 19.63
C ASP A 601 6.31 14.32 19.23
N GLU A 602 7.51 14.87 19.44
CA GLU A 602 7.88 16.20 18.95
C GLU A 602 8.11 16.23 17.43
N GLU A 603 8.80 15.22 16.87
CA GLU A 603 8.92 15.05 15.42
C GLU A 603 7.54 14.90 14.75
N LYS A 604 6.67 14.08 15.34
CA LYS A 604 5.29 13.90 14.89
C LYS A 604 4.50 15.21 14.89
N ARG A 605 4.56 16.02 15.95
CA ARG A 605 3.95 17.37 15.98
C ARG A 605 4.52 18.26 14.86
N GLY A 606 5.82 18.17 14.60
CA GLY A 606 6.48 18.88 13.49
C GLY A 606 5.96 18.45 12.11
N LEU A 607 5.78 17.15 11.90
CA LEU A 607 5.21 16.60 10.67
C LEU A 607 3.73 16.96 10.49
N GLU A 608 2.92 16.87 11.56
CA GLU A 608 1.51 17.30 11.55
C GLU A 608 1.36 18.79 11.18
N ALA A 609 2.20 19.66 11.75
CA ALA A 609 2.22 21.08 11.39
C ALA A 609 2.60 21.30 9.91
N LYS A 610 3.53 20.50 9.37
CA LYS A 610 3.96 20.57 7.96
C LYS A 610 2.88 20.07 7.00
N ILE A 611 2.17 19.00 7.37
CA ILE A 611 0.99 18.50 6.64
C ILE A 611 -0.09 19.59 6.59
N ALA A 612 -0.38 20.27 7.70
CA ALA A 612 -1.38 21.35 7.73
C ALA A 612 -1.04 22.53 6.80
N VAL A 613 0.25 22.83 6.60
CA VAL A 613 0.70 23.83 5.61
C VAL A 613 0.49 23.32 4.19
N LEU A 614 0.89 22.07 3.89
CA LEU A 614 0.71 21.48 2.56
C LEU A 614 -0.77 21.34 2.18
N GLU A 615 -1.65 20.98 3.11
CA GLU A 615 -3.11 20.97 2.89
C GLU A 615 -3.66 22.36 2.51
N LYS A 616 -3.11 23.42 3.11
CA LYS A 616 -3.48 24.81 2.81
C LYS A 616 -2.99 25.23 1.43
N GLU A 617 -1.79 24.82 1.03
CA GLU A 617 -1.24 25.06 -0.31
C GLU A 617 -2.02 24.28 -1.39
N ILE A 618 -2.39 23.02 -1.11
CA ILE A 618 -3.23 22.19 -1.97
C ILE A 618 -4.61 22.82 -2.16
N LYS A 619 -5.25 23.32 -1.08
CA LYS A 619 -6.51 24.10 -1.19
C LYS A 619 -6.33 25.35 -2.06
N GLY A 620 -5.24 26.09 -1.89
CA GLY A 620 -4.90 27.23 -2.76
C GLY A 620 -4.71 26.84 -4.23
N SER A 621 -4.18 25.65 -4.51
CA SER A 621 -4.08 25.10 -5.86
C SER A 621 -5.46 24.78 -6.47
N TYR A 622 -6.36 24.15 -5.70
CA TYR A 622 -7.75 23.94 -6.12
C TYR A 622 -8.50 25.25 -6.38
N ASP A 623 -8.32 26.28 -5.54
CA ASP A 623 -8.91 27.61 -5.73
C ASP A 623 -8.38 28.33 -6.99
N LEU A 624 -7.15 28.05 -7.41
CA LEU A 624 -6.58 28.53 -8.67
C LEU A 624 -7.11 27.72 -9.86
N GLN A 625 -7.23 26.40 -9.73
CA GLN A 625 -7.74 25.54 -10.79
C GLN A 625 -9.22 25.83 -11.11
N ALA A 626 -10.03 26.10 -10.09
CA ALA A 626 -11.42 26.57 -10.24
C ALA A 626 -11.54 27.92 -10.97
N LYS A 627 -10.49 28.76 -10.97
CA LYS A 627 -10.41 30.02 -11.74
C LYS A 627 -9.88 29.83 -13.16
N ILE A 628 -9.14 28.76 -13.41
CA ILE A 628 -8.60 28.42 -14.75
C ILE A 628 -9.68 27.78 -15.63
N GLU A 629 -10.53 26.91 -15.06
CA GLU A 629 -11.59 26.20 -15.79
C GLU A 629 -12.52 27.11 -16.64
N PRO A 630 -13.05 28.26 -16.15
CA PRO A 630 -13.83 29.17 -17.01
C PRO A 630 -12.98 29.81 -18.12
N LEU A 631 -11.71 30.17 -17.85
CA LEU A 631 -10.81 30.76 -18.84
C LEU A 631 -10.45 29.76 -19.95
N GLU A 632 -10.28 28.48 -19.62
CA GLU A 632 -10.12 27.41 -20.63
C GLU A 632 -11.37 27.23 -21.47
N LYS A 633 -12.57 27.31 -20.86
CA LYS A 633 -13.84 27.22 -21.58
C LYS A 633 -13.98 28.37 -22.58
N ASP A 634 -13.65 29.59 -22.17
CA ASP A 634 -13.69 30.78 -23.02
C ASP A 634 -12.62 30.75 -24.13
N LEU A 635 -11.44 30.19 -23.84
CA LEU A 635 -10.42 29.94 -24.86
C LEU A 635 -10.90 28.90 -25.89
N ARG A 636 -11.56 27.82 -25.45
CA ARG A 636 -12.13 26.80 -26.34
C ARG A 636 -13.28 27.34 -27.19
N THR A 637 -14.11 28.26 -26.70
CA THR A 637 -15.12 28.93 -27.53
C THR A 637 -14.48 29.87 -28.56
N ALA A 638 -13.50 30.69 -28.15
CA ALA A 638 -12.75 31.55 -29.08
C ALA A 638 -12.01 30.75 -30.17
N GLN A 639 -11.44 29.58 -29.83
CA GLN A 639 -10.83 28.67 -30.80
C GLN A 639 -11.85 28.09 -31.80
N ARG A 640 -13.06 27.73 -31.34
CA ARG A 640 -14.17 27.28 -32.20
C ARG A 640 -14.72 28.38 -33.10
N GLU A 641 -14.68 29.63 -32.66
CA GLU A 641 -15.04 30.78 -33.51
C GLU A 641 -13.95 31.08 -34.54
N LYS A 642 -12.67 31.02 -34.14
CA LYS A 642 -11.53 31.13 -35.06
C LYS A 642 -11.60 30.09 -36.18
N THR A 643 -11.82 28.81 -35.88
CA THR A 643 -11.90 27.77 -36.92
C THR A 643 -13.10 27.94 -37.85
N LYS A 644 -14.26 28.38 -37.33
CA LYS A 644 -15.41 28.79 -38.17
C LYS A 644 -15.05 29.94 -39.10
N LEU A 645 -14.41 31.00 -38.58
CA LEU A 645 -13.99 32.14 -39.39
C LEU A 645 -12.95 31.74 -40.46
N GLN A 646 -12.00 30.85 -40.13
CA GLN A 646 -11.04 30.31 -41.09
C GLN A 646 -11.74 29.53 -42.22
N SER A 647 -12.66 28.61 -41.90
CA SER A 647 -13.46 27.91 -42.92
C SER A 647 -14.30 28.86 -43.79
N ARG A 648 -14.75 30.00 -43.22
CA ARG A 648 -15.47 31.02 -43.98
C ARG A 648 -14.56 31.79 -44.93
N ILE A 649 -13.34 32.13 -44.50
CA ILE A 649 -12.30 32.74 -45.34
C ILE A 649 -11.97 31.80 -46.50
N GLU A 650 -11.67 30.52 -46.24
CA GLU A 650 -11.39 29.52 -47.28
C GLU A 650 -12.55 29.35 -48.29
N SER A 651 -13.80 29.46 -47.83
CA SER A 651 -14.96 29.44 -48.74
C SER A 651 -15.01 30.69 -49.63
N LEU A 652 -14.73 31.87 -49.08
CA LEU A 652 -14.75 33.13 -49.81
C LEU A 652 -13.56 33.24 -50.78
N GLU A 653 -12.41 32.68 -50.44
CA GLU A 653 -11.25 32.56 -51.34
C GLU A 653 -11.53 31.63 -52.52
N LYS A 654 -12.27 30.54 -52.31
CA LYS A 654 -12.76 29.68 -53.41
C LYS A 654 -13.77 30.40 -54.29
N ASP A 655 -14.75 31.08 -53.69
CA ASP A 655 -15.74 31.87 -54.43
C ASP A 655 -15.07 33.00 -55.24
N LEU A 656 -14.04 33.64 -54.70
CA LEU A 656 -13.23 34.66 -55.38
C LEU A 656 -12.44 34.07 -56.56
N ASN A 657 -11.77 32.93 -56.37
CA ASN A 657 -11.04 32.26 -57.44
C ASN A 657 -11.96 31.82 -58.59
N VAL A 658 -13.18 31.37 -58.30
CA VAL A 658 -14.18 31.07 -59.34
C VAL A 658 -14.61 32.35 -60.06
N ALA A 659 -14.86 33.44 -59.33
CA ALA A 659 -15.21 34.73 -59.93
C ALA A 659 -14.08 35.32 -60.80
N ASP A 660 -12.81 35.11 -60.44
CA ASP A 660 -11.67 35.51 -61.27
C ASP A 660 -11.50 34.62 -62.51
N GLN A 661 -11.73 33.30 -62.40
CA GLN A 661 -11.79 32.40 -63.56
C GLN A 661 -12.93 32.76 -64.51
N ASP A 662 -14.12 33.09 -63.98
CA ASP A 662 -15.24 33.60 -64.78
C ASP A 662 -14.91 34.95 -65.43
N ARG A 663 -14.19 35.83 -64.73
CA ARG A 663 -13.72 37.12 -65.26
C ARG A 663 -12.71 36.92 -66.39
N GLU A 664 -11.78 35.97 -66.28
CA GLU A 664 -10.84 35.58 -67.35
C GLU A 664 -11.54 34.90 -68.54
N ALA A 665 -12.54 34.05 -68.28
CA ALA A 665 -13.39 33.46 -69.32
C ALA A 665 -14.21 34.53 -70.05
N LEU A 666 -14.69 35.56 -69.34
CA LEU A 666 -15.40 36.69 -69.93
C LEU A 666 -14.48 37.65 -70.69
N THR A 667 -13.27 37.96 -70.22
CA THR A 667 -12.31 38.79 -70.97
C THR A 667 -11.84 38.09 -72.24
N THR A 668 -11.46 36.82 -72.18
CA THR A 668 -11.10 36.03 -73.37
C THR A 668 -12.27 35.90 -74.35
N ARG A 669 -13.51 35.78 -73.85
CA ARG A 669 -14.72 35.81 -74.70
C ARG A 669 -14.99 37.20 -75.29
N MET A 670 -14.74 38.29 -74.56
CA MET A 670 -14.82 39.66 -75.10
C MET A 670 -13.73 39.94 -76.13
N GLU A 671 -12.51 39.44 -75.95
CA GLU A 671 -11.45 39.53 -76.96
C GLU A 671 -11.81 38.75 -78.23
N LYS A 672 -12.40 37.55 -78.07
CA LYS A 672 -12.91 36.77 -79.19
C LYS A 672 -14.06 37.48 -79.90
N LEU A 673 -15.04 38.01 -79.16
CA LEU A 673 -16.13 38.81 -79.73
C LEU A 673 -15.63 40.11 -80.37
N ASN A 674 -14.58 40.74 -79.86
CA ASN A 674 -13.96 41.90 -80.50
C ASN A 674 -13.26 41.52 -81.81
N LYS A 675 -12.56 40.37 -81.87
CA LYS A 675 -12.02 39.82 -83.12
C LYS A 675 -13.14 39.48 -84.11
N ASP A 676 -14.23 38.87 -83.63
CA ASP A 676 -15.41 38.52 -84.44
C ASP A 676 -16.17 39.77 -84.92
N ILE A 677 -16.24 40.85 -84.13
CA ILE A 677 -16.81 42.15 -84.55
C ILE A 677 -15.90 42.86 -85.55
N ILE A 678 -14.58 42.77 -85.41
CA ILE A 678 -13.62 43.31 -86.38
C ILE A 678 -13.75 42.56 -87.71
N SER A 679 -13.85 41.22 -87.68
CA SER A 679 -14.06 40.42 -88.90
C SER A 679 -15.46 40.62 -89.50
N ALA A 680 -16.50 40.77 -88.68
CA ALA A 680 -17.86 41.09 -89.16
C ALA A 680 -17.96 42.51 -89.76
N ARG A 681 -17.24 43.50 -89.23
CA ARG A 681 -17.10 44.84 -89.84
C ARG A 681 -16.30 44.82 -91.14
N GLN A 682 -15.43 43.82 -91.34
CA GLN A 682 -14.75 43.57 -92.62
C GLN A 682 -15.62 42.75 -93.60
N ALA A 683 -16.62 42.01 -93.10
CA ALA A 683 -17.52 41.17 -93.89
C ALA A 683 -18.88 41.82 -94.23
N SER A 684 -19.24 42.97 -93.64
CA SER A 684 -20.54 43.63 -93.87
C SER A 684 -20.62 44.43 -95.18
N SER A 685 -20.20 43.82 -96.29
CA SER A 685 -20.28 44.36 -97.66
C SER A 685 -21.06 43.47 -98.63
N ALA A 686 -22.04 42.69 -98.13
CA ALA A 686 -23.04 42.04 -98.96
C ALA A 686 -24.40 41.85 -98.25
N SER A 687 -25.47 42.19 -98.98
CA SER A 687 -26.91 41.94 -98.80
C SER A 687 -27.40 40.97 -97.71
N ALA A 688 -28.39 41.44 -96.93
CA ALA A 688 -29.42 40.59 -96.34
C ALA A 688 -30.43 40.12 -97.41
N ASP A 689 -31.12 38.98 -97.20
CA ASP A 689 -32.59 38.95 -97.01
C ASP A 689 -33.24 37.53 -96.88
N VAL A 690 -34.43 37.51 -96.25
CA VAL A 690 -35.52 36.47 -96.25
C VAL A 690 -35.42 35.17 -95.41
N THR A 691 -35.88 35.20 -94.14
CA THR A 691 -36.79 34.18 -93.53
C THR A 691 -37.77 34.73 -92.45
N ILE A 692 -38.12 36.01 -92.57
CA ILE A 692 -38.64 36.88 -91.49
C ILE A 692 -39.99 36.46 -90.83
N ALA A 693 -40.77 35.52 -91.38
CA ALA A 693 -42.16 35.29 -90.94
C ALA A 693 -42.34 34.22 -89.83
N ARG A 694 -41.55 33.14 -89.82
CA ARG A 694 -41.76 32.01 -88.89
C ARG A 694 -40.91 32.13 -87.63
N GLU A 695 -39.65 32.52 -87.81
CA GLU A 695 -38.73 32.94 -86.75
C GLU A 695 -39.38 33.99 -85.84
N ARG A 696 -40.18 34.93 -86.36
CA ARG A 696 -40.81 35.99 -85.56
C ARG A 696 -41.70 35.52 -84.41
N LYS A 697 -42.37 34.35 -84.48
CA LYS A 697 -43.24 33.90 -83.38
C LYS A 697 -42.44 33.18 -82.30
N ASP A 698 -41.50 32.34 -82.71
CA ASP A 698 -40.63 31.63 -81.78
C ASP A 698 -39.60 32.59 -81.16
N LEU A 699 -39.03 33.51 -81.94
CA LEU A 699 -38.30 34.68 -81.42
C LEU A 699 -39.17 35.57 -80.54
N HIS A 700 -40.47 35.78 -80.79
CA HIS A 700 -41.27 36.61 -79.87
C HIS A 700 -41.49 35.93 -78.52
N ASN A 701 -41.65 34.60 -78.49
CA ASN A 701 -41.70 33.84 -77.25
C ASN A 701 -40.32 33.79 -76.57
N LEU A 702 -39.25 33.49 -77.31
CA LEU A 702 -37.88 33.47 -76.79
C LEU A 702 -37.41 34.85 -76.32
N LEU A 703 -37.83 35.92 -77.00
CA LEU A 703 -37.55 37.31 -76.63
C LEU A 703 -38.48 37.81 -75.52
N LYS A 704 -39.59 37.11 -75.24
CA LYS A 704 -40.41 37.35 -74.03
C LYS A 704 -39.82 36.63 -72.82
N THR A 705 -39.39 35.37 -72.95
CA THR A 705 -38.68 34.66 -71.87
C THR A 705 -37.33 35.30 -71.62
N ALA A 706 -36.53 35.57 -72.67
CA ALA A 706 -35.26 36.28 -72.53
C ALA A 706 -35.44 37.75 -72.12
N LYS A 707 -36.61 38.38 -72.31
CA LYS A 707 -36.91 39.68 -71.66
C LYS A 707 -37.21 39.53 -70.19
N LEU A 708 -37.98 38.53 -69.76
CA LEU A 708 -38.23 38.28 -68.35
C LEU A 708 -36.96 37.85 -67.62
N GLU A 709 -36.17 36.96 -68.21
CA GLU A 709 -34.84 36.58 -67.72
C GLU A 709 -33.87 37.77 -67.77
N ALA A 710 -33.91 38.63 -68.79
CA ALA A 710 -33.12 39.86 -68.80
C ALA A 710 -33.62 40.91 -67.80
N GLU A 711 -34.93 40.99 -67.49
CA GLU A 711 -35.49 41.88 -66.47
C GLU A 711 -35.18 41.35 -65.06
N GLU A 712 -35.24 40.04 -64.82
CA GLU A 712 -34.80 39.40 -63.58
C GLU A 712 -33.29 39.49 -63.38
N LEU A 713 -32.50 39.24 -64.42
CA LEU A 713 -31.05 39.46 -64.41
C LEU A 713 -30.72 40.94 -64.31
N GLN A 714 -31.49 41.85 -64.91
CA GLN A 714 -31.29 43.29 -64.76
C GLN A 714 -31.61 43.73 -63.34
N VAL A 715 -32.66 43.22 -62.69
CA VAL A 715 -32.92 43.49 -61.26
C VAL A 715 -31.82 42.89 -60.38
N ALA A 716 -31.34 41.67 -60.67
CA ALA A 716 -30.24 41.05 -59.94
C ALA A 716 -28.88 41.74 -60.19
N VAL A 717 -28.69 42.32 -61.38
CA VAL A 717 -27.54 43.16 -61.74
C VAL A 717 -27.66 44.52 -61.10
N GLU A 718 -28.81 45.20 -61.10
CA GLU A 718 -29.05 46.47 -60.39
C GLU A 718 -28.88 46.31 -58.87
N ASP A 719 -29.31 45.19 -58.29
CA ASP A 719 -29.15 44.88 -56.86
C ASP A 719 -27.69 44.51 -56.52
N LYS A 720 -26.97 43.85 -57.44
CA LYS A 720 -25.51 43.64 -57.33
C LYS A 720 -24.71 44.92 -57.60
N GLU A 721 -25.15 45.78 -58.52
CA GLU A 721 -24.57 47.07 -58.86
C GLU A 721 -24.83 48.07 -57.74
N GLN A 722 -25.95 48.01 -57.01
CA GLN A 722 -26.14 48.77 -55.78
C GLN A 722 -25.20 48.27 -54.68
N LYS A 723 -25.08 46.96 -54.47
CA LYS A 723 -24.12 46.40 -53.50
C LYS A 723 -22.68 46.70 -53.86
N LEU A 724 -22.33 46.68 -55.15
CA LEU A 724 -21.02 47.00 -55.68
C LEU A 724 -20.79 48.52 -55.71
N ALA A 725 -21.80 49.35 -55.92
CA ALA A 725 -21.73 50.81 -55.78
C ALA A 725 -21.63 51.24 -54.32
N ASP A 726 -22.24 50.53 -53.37
CA ASP A 726 -22.07 50.76 -51.93
C ASP A 726 -20.70 50.25 -51.45
N ALA A 727 -20.24 49.11 -51.94
CA ALA A 727 -18.89 48.62 -51.72
C ALA A 727 -17.85 49.57 -52.33
N GLU A 728 -18.04 50.02 -53.57
CA GLU A 728 -17.24 51.07 -54.21
C GLU A 728 -17.38 52.41 -53.49
N LYS A 729 -18.52 52.77 -52.93
CA LYS A 729 -18.68 54.03 -52.19
C LYS A 729 -17.93 53.96 -50.87
N ARG A 730 -17.93 52.81 -50.19
CA ARG A 730 -17.07 52.53 -49.02
C ARG A 730 -15.60 52.50 -49.42
N LEU A 731 -15.23 51.82 -50.51
CA LEU A 731 -13.85 51.75 -50.99
C LEU A 731 -13.36 53.11 -51.49
N ARG A 732 -14.18 53.89 -52.19
CA ARG A 732 -13.93 55.28 -52.59
C ARG A 732 -13.91 56.21 -51.38
N GLN A 733 -14.60 55.90 -50.29
CA GLN A 733 -14.51 56.66 -49.05
C GLN A 733 -13.24 56.32 -48.27
N GLU A 734 -12.87 55.04 -48.15
CA GLU A 734 -11.56 54.63 -47.65
C GLU A 734 -10.40 55.12 -48.54
N VAL A 735 -10.57 55.15 -49.87
CA VAL A 735 -9.61 55.71 -50.81
C VAL A 735 -9.59 57.23 -50.71
N ARG A 736 -10.70 57.92 -50.45
CA ARG A 736 -10.68 59.36 -50.10
C ARG A 736 -10.05 59.62 -48.73
N ASP A 737 -10.21 58.74 -47.76
CA ASP A 737 -9.62 58.85 -46.43
C ASP A 737 -8.12 58.50 -46.48
N ARG A 738 -7.72 57.57 -47.35
CA ARG A 738 -6.32 57.31 -47.71
C ARG A 738 -5.75 58.45 -48.54
N ASP A 739 -6.46 58.98 -49.54
CA ASP A 739 -6.05 60.10 -50.41
C ASP A 739 -6.01 61.42 -49.65
N THR A 740 -6.80 61.63 -48.59
CA THR A 740 -6.71 62.83 -47.74
C THR A 740 -5.55 62.70 -46.76
N LYS A 741 -5.26 61.51 -46.24
CA LYS A 741 -4.02 61.24 -45.48
C LYS A 741 -2.78 61.29 -46.37
N LEU A 742 -2.87 60.78 -47.59
CA LEU A 742 -1.82 60.79 -48.60
C LEU A 742 -1.63 62.21 -49.11
N ARG A 743 -2.69 62.99 -49.37
CA ARG A 743 -2.59 64.43 -49.66
C ARG A 743 -2.06 65.22 -48.48
N ALA A 744 -2.40 64.88 -47.23
CA ALA A 744 -1.79 65.51 -46.07
C ALA A 744 -0.28 65.24 -46.05
N ALA A 745 0.13 63.98 -46.20
CA ALA A 745 1.52 63.58 -46.32
C ALA A 745 2.21 64.14 -47.58
N GLU A 746 1.51 64.30 -48.71
CA GLU A 746 1.99 64.94 -49.92
C GLU A 746 2.05 66.45 -49.76
N THR A 747 1.22 67.09 -48.93
CA THR A 747 1.37 68.51 -48.58
C THR A 747 2.49 68.72 -47.56
N GLU A 748 2.76 67.76 -46.67
CA GLU A 748 3.98 67.76 -45.85
C GLU A 748 5.21 67.52 -46.73
N VAL A 749 5.19 66.55 -47.63
CA VAL A 749 6.26 66.29 -48.60
C VAL A 749 6.41 67.45 -49.59
N GLN A 750 5.34 68.11 -50.02
CA GLN A 750 5.39 69.32 -50.85
C GLN A 750 5.87 70.52 -50.06
N ASN A 751 5.55 70.66 -48.77
CA ASN A 751 6.12 71.72 -47.92
C ASN A 751 7.62 71.45 -47.65
N LEU A 752 8.01 70.19 -47.43
CA LEU A 752 9.41 69.78 -47.29
C LEU A 752 10.16 69.88 -48.63
N GLN A 753 9.51 69.62 -49.77
CA GLN A 753 10.05 69.83 -51.12
C GLN A 753 10.05 71.31 -51.49
N LEU A 754 9.13 72.13 -50.99
CA LEU A 754 9.15 73.57 -51.17
C LEU A 754 10.31 74.15 -50.36
N GLN A 755 10.47 73.74 -49.10
CA GLN A 755 11.63 74.06 -48.27
C GLN A 755 12.94 73.55 -48.88
N LEU A 756 12.98 72.34 -49.44
CA LEU A 756 14.12 71.85 -50.20
C LEU A 756 14.32 72.64 -51.50
N SER A 757 13.27 73.09 -52.19
CA SER A 757 13.39 73.92 -53.41
C SER A 757 13.75 75.37 -53.12
N GLU A 758 13.43 75.87 -51.93
CA GLU A 758 13.87 77.16 -51.39
C GLU A 758 15.34 77.06 -50.99
N LYS A 759 15.76 75.95 -50.36
CA LYS A 759 17.17 75.67 -50.02
C LYS A 759 18.00 75.36 -51.28
N ASP A 760 17.48 74.62 -52.24
CA ASP A 760 18.08 74.36 -53.55
C ASP A 760 18.00 75.61 -54.44
N GLY A 761 17.02 76.49 -54.24
CA GLY A 761 16.92 77.80 -54.87
C GLY A 761 17.95 78.78 -54.30
N GLU A 762 18.19 78.75 -52.98
CA GLU A 762 19.30 79.44 -52.32
C GLU A 762 20.66 78.90 -52.79
N LEU A 763 20.82 77.57 -52.85
CA LEU A 763 22.02 76.89 -53.37
C LEU A 763 22.22 77.12 -54.87
N SER A 764 21.15 77.18 -55.67
CA SER A 764 21.19 77.46 -57.11
C SER A 764 21.38 78.95 -57.39
N ALA A 765 20.90 79.85 -56.53
CA ALA A 765 21.28 81.26 -56.54
C ALA A 765 22.76 81.44 -56.16
N TYR A 766 23.30 80.60 -55.28
CA TYR A 766 24.75 80.52 -55.00
C TYR A 766 25.55 79.90 -56.17
N ALA A 767 25.03 78.87 -56.83
CA ALA A 767 25.69 78.13 -57.89
C ALA A 767 25.59 78.80 -59.28
N SER A 768 24.53 79.55 -59.56
CA SER A 768 24.38 80.37 -60.76
C SER A 768 25.29 81.60 -60.72
N LYS A 769 25.40 82.26 -59.55
CA LYS A 769 26.45 83.27 -59.29
C LYS A 769 27.85 82.70 -59.46
N LEU A 770 28.07 81.42 -59.13
CA LEU A 770 29.35 80.74 -59.33
C LEU A 770 29.58 80.34 -60.81
N ARG A 771 28.56 79.91 -61.55
CA ARG A 771 28.69 79.55 -62.98
C ARG A 771 28.82 80.75 -63.91
N GLN A 772 28.24 81.91 -63.59
CA GLN A 772 28.38 83.11 -64.43
C GLN A 772 29.77 83.74 -64.42
N GLU A 773 30.65 83.41 -63.46
CA GLU A 773 32.02 83.97 -63.41
C GLU A 773 33.10 83.12 -64.13
N SER A 774 32.74 82.03 -64.81
CA SER A 774 33.72 81.12 -65.46
C SER A 774 33.76 81.13 -67.00
N THR A 775 33.09 82.08 -67.67
CA THR A 775 33.32 82.34 -69.12
C THR A 775 33.36 83.84 -69.47
N SER A 776 34.57 84.35 -69.75
CA SER A 776 34.91 85.32 -70.81
C SER A 776 33.95 86.50 -71.12
N LYS A 777 34.31 87.79 -71.02
CA LYS A 777 35.57 88.48 -70.65
C LYS A 777 35.20 89.84 -70.04
N GLU A 778 35.85 90.26 -68.94
CA GLU A 778 36.42 91.63 -68.76
C GLU A 778 36.95 91.92 -67.33
N SER A 779 38.15 92.51 -67.29
CA SER A 779 38.86 93.19 -66.18
C SER A 779 39.49 92.36 -65.03
N PRO A 780 40.66 92.79 -64.48
CA PRO A 780 41.56 91.91 -63.72
C PRO A 780 41.45 91.97 -62.18
N LYS A 781 40.43 92.64 -61.60
CA LYS A 781 40.24 92.65 -60.13
C LYS A 781 39.48 91.42 -59.58
N ARG A 782 38.93 90.56 -60.45
CA ARG A 782 38.15 89.38 -60.04
C ARG A 782 39.01 88.20 -59.56
N GLN A 783 40.16 87.94 -60.18
CA GLN A 783 40.96 86.72 -59.91
C GLN A 783 41.47 86.59 -58.46
N SER A 784 41.84 87.69 -57.79
CA SER A 784 42.20 87.64 -56.35
C SER A 784 41.00 87.48 -55.42
N ARG A 785 39.78 87.69 -55.92
CA ARG A 785 38.53 87.42 -55.21
C ARG A 785 38.11 85.96 -55.43
N GLU A 786 38.15 85.50 -56.68
CA GLU A 786 37.93 84.10 -57.07
C GLU A 786 38.83 83.12 -56.29
N LEU A 787 40.12 83.39 -56.13
CA LEU A 787 41.01 82.55 -55.29
C LEU A 787 40.59 82.52 -53.82
N ARG A 788 40.14 83.65 -53.26
CA ARG A 788 39.67 83.72 -51.87
C ARG A 788 38.30 83.05 -51.70
N ASP A 789 37.43 83.15 -52.69
CA ASP A 789 36.12 82.53 -52.69
C ASP A 789 36.18 81.03 -53.04
N LEU A 790 37.25 80.56 -53.69
CA LEU A 790 37.60 79.15 -53.80
C LEU A 790 38.18 78.62 -52.48
N GLN A 791 39.03 79.38 -51.78
CA GLN A 791 39.49 79.02 -50.43
C GLN A 791 38.32 78.97 -49.43
N ASN A 792 37.42 79.94 -49.46
CA ASN A 792 36.23 79.94 -48.59
C ASN A 792 35.27 78.78 -48.92
N ARG A 793 35.16 78.37 -50.19
CA ARG A 793 34.37 77.19 -50.60
C ARG A 793 35.05 75.87 -50.25
N LEU A 794 36.37 75.80 -50.32
CA LEU A 794 37.12 74.66 -49.81
C LEU A 794 36.90 74.54 -48.30
N GLN A 795 37.00 75.65 -47.56
CA GLN A 795 36.78 75.69 -46.11
C GLN A 795 35.33 75.33 -45.72
N THR A 796 34.31 75.76 -46.47
CA THR A 796 32.92 75.33 -46.19
C THR A 796 32.63 73.89 -46.62
N ALA A 797 33.29 73.37 -47.65
CA ALA A 797 33.24 71.94 -47.98
C ALA A 797 33.97 71.09 -46.93
N GLU A 798 35.11 71.55 -46.41
CA GLU A 798 35.83 70.92 -45.30
C GLU A 798 34.99 70.91 -44.02
N LEU A 799 34.32 72.02 -43.68
CA LEU A 799 33.38 72.07 -42.55
C LEU A 799 32.16 71.15 -42.76
N ALA A 800 31.59 71.08 -43.97
CA ALA A 800 30.48 70.17 -44.25
C ALA A 800 30.90 68.68 -44.21
N VAL A 801 32.15 68.37 -44.61
CA VAL A 801 32.73 67.03 -44.46
C VAL A 801 32.98 66.71 -42.98
N GLU A 802 33.39 67.70 -42.17
CA GLU A 802 33.56 67.52 -40.73
C GLU A 802 32.22 67.38 -39.99
N ASP A 803 31.19 68.13 -40.38
CA ASP A 803 29.81 67.95 -39.88
C ASP A 803 29.25 66.55 -40.24
N LEU A 804 29.51 66.07 -41.46
CA LEU A 804 29.14 64.70 -41.85
C LEU A 804 29.95 63.64 -41.09
N ARG A 805 31.22 63.89 -40.76
CA ARG A 805 32.03 63.03 -39.89
C ARG A 805 31.49 63.01 -38.46
N ILE A 806 31.08 64.16 -37.92
CA ILE A 806 30.42 64.26 -36.62
C ILE A 806 29.10 63.48 -36.66
N GLN A 807 28.28 63.61 -37.70
CA GLN A 807 27.05 62.83 -37.85
C GLN A 807 27.29 61.31 -37.98
N ILE A 808 28.38 60.88 -38.64
CA ILE A 808 28.78 59.47 -38.69
C ILE A 808 29.26 59.01 -37.30
N SER A 809 30.06 59.81 -36.60
CA SER A 809 30.49 59.55 -35.22
C SER A 809 29.29 59.41 -34.28
N ASP A 810 28.32 60.32 -34.36
CA ASP A 810 27.06 60.27 -33.61
C ASP A 810 26.26 58.99 -33.90
N ARG A 811 26.26 58.51 -35.14
CA ARG A 811 25.59 57.27 -35.53
C ARG A 811 26.35 56.04 -35.01
N ASP A 812 27.68 56.06 -35.05
CA ASP A 812 28.52 54.99 -34.53
C ASP A 812 28.47 54.93 -33.00
N GLU A 813 28.39 56.06 -32.30
CA GLU A 813 28.14 56.13 -30.86
C GLU A 813 26.74 55.61 -30.50
N ARG A 814 25.69 55.96 -31.26
CA ARG A 814 24.34 55.41 -31.07
C ARG A 814 24.30 53.90 -31.34
N LEU A 815 25.01 53.41 -32.36
CA LEU A 815 25.16 51.97 -32.61
C LEU A 815 25.96 51.27 -31.51
N ALA A 816 26.99 51.92 -30.95
CA ALA A 816 27.73 51.42 -29.80
C ALA A 816 26.84 51.37 -28.55
N ALA A 817 26.01 52.38 -28.31
CA ALA A 817 25.04 52.42 -27.21
C ALA A 817 23.96 51.34 -27.34
N LEU A 818 23.35 51.16 -28.52
CA LEU A 818 22.41 50.06 -28.76
C LEU A 818 23.07 48.68 -28.61
N LYS A 819 24.37 48.56 -28.96
CA LYS A 819 25.15 47.33 -28.79
C LYS A 819 25.54 47.07 -27.34
N THR A 820 25.77 48.08 -26.50
CA THR A 820 25.97 47.91 -25.06
C THR A 820 24.64 47.62 -24.34
N GLU A 821 23.55 48.27 -24.74
CA GLU A 821 22.20 47.99 -24.25
C GLU A 821 21.76 46.55 -24.56
N SER A 822 21.91 46.11 -25.82
CA SER A 822 21.68 44.71 -26.22
C SER A 822 22.54 43.73 -25.41
N LYS A 823 23.84 44.00 -25.22
CA LYS A 823 24.72 43.19 -24.36
C LYS A 823 24.29 43.19 -22.90
N ASN A 824 23.75 44.28 -22.38
CA ASN A 824 23.26 44.37 -21.00
C ASN A 824 21.96 43.59 -20.82
N ILE A 825 21.04 43.64 -21.81
CA ILE A 825 19.84 42.80 -21.84
C ILE A 825 20.21 41.32 -21.90
N VAL A 826 21.17 40.93 -22.75
CA VAL A 826 21.67 39.54 -22.81
C VAL A 826 22.28 39.13 -21.46
N ARG A 827 23.14 39.96 -20.85
CA ARG A 827 23.72 39.69 -19.52
C ARG A 827 22.67 39.61 -18.41
N GLU A 828 21.61 40.41 -18.47
CA GLU A 828 20.47 40.28 -17.56
C GLU A 828 19.73 38.95 -17.75
N LYS A 829 19.47 38.56 -19.00
CA LYS A 829 18.81 37.30 -19.32
C LYS A 829 19.69 36.11 -18.91
N GLU A 830 21.00 36.14 -19.16
CA GLU A 830 21.97 35.17 -18.67
C GLU A 830 22.02 35.09 -17.14
N LYS A 831 21.98 36.23 -16.43
CA LYS A 831 21.89 36.25 -14.95
C LYS A 831 20.58 35.63 -14.46
N LYS A 832 19.45 35.93 -15.11
CA LYS A 832 18.13 35.39 -14.79
C LYS A 832 18.05 33.88 -15.09
N ILE A 833 18.66 33.42 -16.18
CA ILE A 833 18.82 32.00 -16.51
C ILE A 833 19.71 31.31 -15.46
N ARG A 834 20.90 31.82 -15.15
CA ARG A 834 21.78 31.24 -14.12
C ARG A 834 21.14 31.22 -12.72
N ALA A 835 20.34 32.22 -12.37
CA ALA A 835 19.58 32.23 -11.13
C ALA A 835 18.48 31.14 -11.14
N ALA A 836 17.80 30.93 -12.27
CA ALA A 836 16.84 29.83 -12.44
C ALA A 836 17.53 28.45 -12.45
N GLU A 837 18.72 28.32 -13.05
CA GLU A 837 19.52 27.08 -13.05
C GLU A 837 20.04 26.75 -11.64
N LEU A 838 20.52 27.74 -10.87
CA LEU A 838 20.88 27.57 -9.46
C LEU A 838 19.66 27.24 -8.59
N GLY A 839 18.51 27.88 -8.85
CA GLY A 839 17.24 27.54 -8.21
C GLY A 839 16.80 26.11 -8.51
N LEU A 840 16.89 25.67 -9.77
CA LEU A 840 16.56 24.32 -10.20
C LEU A 840 17.53 23.28 -9.62
N ALA A 841 18.83 23.56 -9.58
CA ALA A 841 19.83 22.69 -8.97
C ALA A 841 19.64 22.58 -7.44
N SER A 842 19.28 23.68 -6.78
CA SER A 842 18.90 23.68 -5.36
C SER A 842 17.63 22.86 -5.13
N ALA A 843 16.59 23.07 -5.93
CA ALA A 843 15.35 22.31 -5.86
C ALA A 843 15.56 20.81 -6.15
N GLN A 844 16.38 20.44 -7.14
CA GLN A 844 16.75 19.05 -7.41
C GLN A 844 17.58 18.43 -6.28
N LYS A 845 18.46 19.19 -5.62
CA LYS A 845 19.21 18.72 -4.45
C LYS A 845 18.30 18.54 -3.23
N GLN A 846 17.35 19.43 -3.01
CA GLN A 846 16.32 19.31 -1.97
C GLN A 846 15.37 18.14 -2.26
N LEU A 847 14.99 17.91 -3.53
CA LEU A 847 14.15 16.79 -3.93
C LEU A 847 14.87 15.45 -3.76
N ARG A 848 16.19 15.39 -4.02
CA ARG A 848 17.00 14.20 -3.73
C ARG A 848 17.13 13.97 -2.22
N ALA A 849 17.47 14.99 -1.43
CA ALA A 849 17.51 14.85 0.03
C ALA A 849 16.14 14.46 0.63
N ALA A 850 15.03 14.98 0.08
CA ALA A 850 13.69 14.56 0.48
C ALA A 850 13.35 13.13 0.03
N ALA A 851 13.86 12.68 -1.12
CA ALA A 851 13.70 11.29 -1.56
C ALA A 851 14.52 10.32 -0.68
N ASP A 852 15.77 10.68 -0.36
CA ASP A 852 16.66 9.90 0.49
C ASP A 852 16.08 9.81 1.93
N ASN A 853 15.62 10.92 2.50
CA ASN A 853 14.90 10.93 3.79
C ASN A 853 13.61 10.09 3.72
N ASN A 854 12.73 10.31 2.73
CA ASN A 854 11.51 9.50 2.57
C ASN A 854 11.82 7.99 2.45
N THR A 855 12.99 7.59 1.92
CA THR A 855 13.38 6.18 1.90
C THR A 855 13.84 5.63 3.24
N VAL A 856 14.41 6.46 4.12
CA VAL A 856 14.72 6.11 5.52
C VAL A 856 13.42 6.04 6.33
N ASP A 857 12.58 7.07 6.25
CA ASP A 857 11.27 7.11 6.91
C ASP A 857 10.38 5.92 6.49
N LEU A 858 10.42 5.50 5.22
CA LEU A 858 9.74 4.29 4.73
C LEU A 858 10.36 2.98 5.25
N MET A 859 11.65 2.99 5.59
CA MET A 859 12.35 1.83 6.16
C MET A 859 12.02 1.69 7.64
N GLU A 860 12.06 2.79 8.39
CA GLU A 860 11.66 2.86 9.80
C GLU A 860 10.18 2.56 9.97
N LEU A 861 9.28 3.19 9.20
CA LEU A 861 7.84 2.88 9.24
C LEU A 861 7.56 1.40 8.91
N LYS A 862 8.36 0.78 8.04
CA LYS A 862 8.25 -0.64 7.72
C LYS A 862 8.76 -1.53 8.85
N GLU A 863 9.85 -1.16 9.52
CA GLU A 863 10.36 -1.85 10.71
C GLU A 863 9.35 -1.75 11.87
N ASP A 864 8.78 -0.57 12.06
CA ASP A 864 7.76 -0.26 13.05
C ASP A 864 6.43 -1.02 12.80
N ILE A 865 6.03 -1.18 11.53
CA ILE A 865 4.93 -2.09 11.12
C ILE A 865 5.30 -3.55 11.41
N MET A 866 6.52 -3.99 11.07
CA MET A 866 6.98 -5.35 11.36
C MET A 866 7.02 -5.65 12.87
N ASP A 867 7.35 -4.68 13.71
CA ASP A 867 7.40 -4.83 15.16
C ASP A 867 6.03 -4.73 15.83
N LYS A 868 5.10 -3.96 15.26
CA LYS A 868 3.67 -4.02 15.59
C LYS A 868 3.10 -5.39 15.22
N ASP A 869 3.43 -5.95 14.05
CA ASP A 869 3.01 -7.29 13.65
C ASP A 869 3.64 -8.41 14.51
N LYS A 870 4.91 -8.28 14.93
CA LYS A 870 5.52 -9.19 15.92
C LYS A 870 4.78 -9.14 17.26
N ARG A 871 4.43 -7.94 17.75
CA ARG A 871 3.65 -7.71 18.98
C ARG A 871 2.24 -8.32 18.87
N HIS A 872 1.49 -7.97 17.83
CA HIS A 872 0.18 -8.56 17.54
C HIS A 872 0.24 -10.10 17.41
N ALA A 873 1.26 -10.66 16.75
CA ALA A 873 1.46 -12.10 16.69
C ALA A 873 1.80 -12.70 18.07
N GLY A 874 2.48 -11.98 18.95
CA GLY A 874 2.67 -12.32 20.36
C GLY A 874 1.35 -12.37 21.13
N GLU A 875 0.56 -11.30 21.04
CA GLU A 875 -0.77 -11.18 21.67
C GLU A 875 -1.75 -12.23 21.17
N LEU A 876 -1.83 -12.46 19.86
CA LEU A 876 -2.67 -13.51 19.27
C LEU A 876 -2.25 -14.92 19.73
N ARG A 877 -0.95 -15.17 19.92
CA ARG A 877 -0.46 -16.43 20.54
C ARG A 877 -0.80 -16.50 22.03
N GLY A 878 -0.78 -15.38 22.76
CA GLY A 878 -1.23 -15.28 24.15
C GLY A 878 -2.72 -15.58 24.30
N LEU A 879 -3.57 -14.92 23.51
CA LEU A 879 -5.01 -15.12 23.44
C LEU A 879 -5.35 -16.55 23.00
N ALA A 880 -4.64 -17.13 22.02
CA ALA A 880 -4.82 -18.52 21.62
C ALA A 880 -4.54 -19.50 22.78
N LYS A 881 -3.46 -19.27 23.55
CA LYS A 881 -3.16 -20.06 24.77
C LYS A 881 -4.24 -19.88 25.84
N GLN A 882 -4.73 -18.66 26.07
CA GLN A 882 -5.82 -18.41 27.02
C GLN A 882 -7.12 -19.10 26.59
N ILE A 883 -7.49 -19.03 25.30
CA ILE A 883 -8.65 -19.74 24.73
C ILE A 883 -8.48 -21.26 24.87
N GLN A 884 -7.28 -21.80 24.63
CA GLN A 884 -7.00 -23.22 24.81
C GLN A 884 -7.11 -23.65 26.29
N TYR A 885 -6.60 -22.84 27.21
CA TYR A 885 -6.77 -23.05 28.66
C TYR A 885 -8.24 -23.00 29.09
N LEU A 886 -9.00 -22.01 28.61
CA LEU A 886 -10.43 -21.87 28.90
C LEU A 886 -11.24 -23.04 28.33
N ARG A 887 -10.97 -23.47 27.08
CA ARG A 887 -11.57 -24.69 26.50
C ARG A 887 -11.27 -25.92 27.33
N ALA A 888 -10.01 -26.13 27.72
CA ALA A 888 -9.62 -27.25 28.57
C ALA A 888 -10.22 -27.17 29.98
N LYS A 889 -10.47 -25.97 30.52
CA LYS A 889 -11.18 -25.77 31.78
C LYS A 889 -12.67 -26.12 31.63
N CYS A 890 -13.35 -25.59 30.61
CA CYS A 890 -14.74 -25.93 30.31
C CYS A 890 -14.94 -27.44 30.13
N GLN A 891 -14.07 -28.09 29.34
CA GLN A 891 -14.16 -29.54 29.09
C GLN A 891 -13.94 -30.38 30.38
N ARG A 892 -13.09 -29.93 31.31
CA ARG A 892 -12.96 -30.56 32.64
C ARG A 892 -14.21 -30.36 33.50
N GLU A 893 -14.78 -29.15 33.51
CA GLU A 893 -16.02 -28.84 34.23
C GLU A 893 -17.22 -29.62 33.66
N GLU A 894 -17.30 -29.78 32.35
CA GLU A 894 -18.30 -30.61 31.66
C GLU A 894 -18.16 -32.08 32.07
N GLY A 895 -16.96 -32.66 31.96
CA GLY A 895 -16.71 -34.04 32.41
C GLY A 895 -16.97 -34.25 33.92
N PHE A 896 -16.68 -33.25 34.76
CA PHE A 896 -16.98 -33.30 36.20
C PHE A 896 -18.49 -33.24 36.48
N ARG A 897 -19.24 -32.44 35.72
CA ARG A 897 -20.72 -32.39 35.78
C ARG A 897 -21.35 -33.69 35.29
N GLU A 898 -20.82 -34.30 34.23
CA GLU A 898 -21.27 -35.60 33.74
C GLU A 898 -21.01 -36.69 34.79
N ALA A 899 -19.80 -36.75 35.35
CA ALA A 899 -19.44 -37.68 36.42
C ALA A 899 -20.33 -37.53 37.66
N LEU A 900 -20.59 -36.30 38.12
CA LEU A 900 -21.56 -36.00 39.18
C LEU A 900 -22.99 -36.43 38.79
N GLY A 901 -23.38 -36.27 37.53
CA GLY A 901 -24.65 -36.74 36.98
C GLY A 901 -24.79 -38.26 37.06
N PHE A 902 -23.75 -39.01 36.68
CA PHE A 902 -23.70 -40.47 36.84
C PHE A 902 -23.72 -40.88 38.31
N GLN A 903 -22.93 -40.24 39.17
CA GLN A 903 -22.86 -40.54 40.59
C GLN A 903 -24.20 -40.26 41.29
N LYS A 904 -24.89 -39.17 40.94
CA LYS A 904 -26.26 -38.88 41.41
C LYS A 904 -27.25 -39.96 40.95
N LYS A 905 -27.20 -40.38 39.68
CA LYS A 905 -28.07 -41.47 39.17
C LYS A 905 -27.80 -42.79 39.90
N PHE A 906 -26.55 -43.13 40.12
CA PHE A 906 -26.14 -44.34 40.86
C PHE A 906 -26.64 -44.32 42.31
N PHE A 907 -26.47 -43.20 43.04
CA PHE A 907 -27.01 -43.09 44.40
C PHE A 907 -28.54 -43.12 44.44
N LEU A 908 -29.23 -42.50 43.48
CA LEU A 908 -30.70 -42.60 43.38
C LEU A 908 -31.15 -44.05 43.13
N MET A 909 -30.47 -44.78 42.24
CA MET A 909 -30.73 -46.20 41.97
C MET A 909 -30.46 -47.07 43.20
N MET A 910 -29.38 -46.81 43.96
CA MET A 910 -29.12 -47.49 45.24
C MET A 910 -30.22 -47.20 46.27
N ILE A 911 -30.66 -45.95 46.42
CA ILE A 911 -31.75 -45.58 47.32
C ILE A 911 -33.05 -46.28 46.92
N GLU A 912 -33.33 -46.39 45.62
CA GLU A 912 -34.48 -47.12 45.10
C GLU A 912 -34.40 -48.62 45.41
N VAL A 913 -33.25 -49.25 45.17
CA VAL A 913 -33.01 -50.67 45.48
C VAL A 913 -33.13 -50.94 46.97
N TYR A 914 -32.51 -50.12 47.85
CA TYR A 914 -32.71 -50.24 49.30
C TYR A 914 -34.16 -49.99 49.70
N GLY A 915 -34.86 -49.06 49.04
CA GLY A 915 -36.29 -48.86 49.25
C GLY A 915 -37.14 -50.05 48.79
N GLN A 916 -36.70 -50.82 47.80
CA GLN A 916 -37.33 -52.09 47.41
C GLN A 916 -37.02 -53.20 48.42
N CYS A 917 -35.75 -53.43 48.77
CA CYS A 917 -35.37 -54.41 49.79
C CYS A 917 -36.09 -54.17 51.13
N ASN A 918 -36.04 -52.94 51.65
CA ASN A 918 -36.73 -52.58 52.89
C ASN A 918 -38.25 -52.80 52.81
N ARG A 919 -38.88 -52.71 51.62
CA ARG A 919 -40.32 -53.01 51.45
C ARG A 919 -40.60 -54.51 51.50
N GLU A 920 -39.72 -55.33 50.91
CA GLU A 920 -39.85 -56.80 51.01
C GLU A 920 -39.51 -57.30 52.41
N ASP A 921 -38.51 -56.71 53.08
CA ASP A 921 -38.19 -57.00 54.49
C ASP A 921 -39.37 -56.62 55.42
N LEU A 922 -40.03 -55.48 55.18
CA LEU A 922 -41.22 -55.08 55.94
C LEU A 922 -42.41 -56.04 55.71
N LYS A 923 -42.63 -56.52 54.48
CA LYS A 923 -43.64 -57.57 54.20
C LYS A 923 -43.29 -58.89 54.90
N LEU A 924 -42.02 -59.30 54.90
CA LEU A 924 -41.58 -60.51 55.58
C LEU A 924 -41.81 -60.42 57.10
N ILE A 925 -41.61 -59.23 57.69
CA ILE A 925 -41.89 -58.95 59.09
C ILE A 925 -43.41 -58.94 59.37
N GLU A 926 -44.22 -58.44 58.44
CA GLU A 926 -45.68 -58.51 58.49
C GLU A 926 -46.21 -59.96 58.39
N GLU A 927 -45.63 -60.79 57.51
CA GLU A 927 -45.92 -62.24 57.40
C GLU A 927 -45.52 -63.00 58.68
N MET A 928 -44.49 -62.54 59.41
CA MET A 928 -44.14 -63.05 60.74
C MET A 928 -45.09 -62.56 61.86
N GLY A 929 -46.15 -61.82 61.53
CA GLY A 929 -47.18 -61.37 62.46
C GLY A 929 -46.83 -60.11 63.26
N ILE A 930 -45.75 -59.41 62.89
CA ILE A 930 -45.34 -58.15 63.49
C ILE A 930 -45.69 -57.03 62.51
N THR A 931 -46.88 -56.43 62.63
CA THR A 931 -47.26 -55.27 61.79
C THR A 931 -46.43 -54.05 62.19
N PRO A 932 -45.53 -53.53 61.34
CA PRO A 932 -44.74 -52.35 61.67
C PRO A 932 -45.64 -51.10 61.62
N ASP A 933 -45.55 -50.22 62.62
CA ASP A 933 -46.28 -48.94 62.59
C ASP A 933 -45.68 -48.05 61.48
N ILE A 934 -46.41 -47.93 60.37
CA ILE A 934 -46.00 -47.19 59.16
C ILE A 934 -46.13 -45.67 59.34
N SER A 935 -46.41 -45.17 60.55
CA SER A 935 -46.38 -43.73 60.85
C SER A 935 -44.95 -43.18 60.81
N ILE A 936 -44.49 -42.85 59.61
CA ILE A 936 -43.25 -42.10 59.37
C ILE A 936 -43.35 -40.76 60.10
N ARG A 937 -42.81 -40.68 61.32
CA ARG A 937 -42.58 -39.40 61.99
C ARG A 937 -41.57 -38.62 61.17
N GLU A 938 -42.05 -37.66 60.39
CA GLU A 938 -41.22 -36.66 59.76
C GLU A 938 -40.33 -36.01 60.83
N LYS A 939 -39.02 -36.27 60.77
CA LYS A 939 -38.06 -35.55 61.60
C LYS A 939 -38.12 -34.09 61.16
N ARG A 940 -38.78 -33.24 61.97
CA ARG A 940 -38.75 -31.78 61.81
C ARG A 940 -37.33 -31.35 61.48
N HIS A 941 -37.15 -30.72 60.31
CA HIS A 941 -35.83 -30.30 59.86
C HIS A 941 -35.19 -29.45 60.96
N SER A 942 -33.98 -29.82 61.39
CA SER A 942 -33.30 -29.04 62.42
C SER A 942 -33.05 -27.62 61.90
N LEU A 943 -33.07 -26.62 62.80
CA LEU A 943 -32.74 -25.24 62.46
C LEU A 943 -31.42 -25.12 61.69
N ARG A 944 -30.45 -26.00 61.99
CA ARG A 944 -29.17 -26.11 61.25
C ARG A 944 -29.35 -26.59 59.81
N SER A 945 -30.24 -27.55 59.56
CA SER A 945 -30.53 -28.06 58.21
C SER A 945 -31.28 -27.01 57.36
N VAL A 946 -32.25 -26.31 57.96
CA VAL A 946 -32.96 -25.20 57.31
C VAL A 946 -32.00 -24.03 57.04
N GLY A 947 -31.17 -23.66 58.03
CA GLY A 947 -30.15 -22.62 57.88
C GLY A 947 -29.14 -22.93 56.77
N LEU A 948 -28.65 -24.17 56.68
CA LEU A 948 -27.77 -24.59 55.58
C LEU A 948 -28.47 -24.53 54.21
N MET A 949 -29.76 -24.88 54.12
CA MET A 949 -30.55 -24.77 52.90
C MET A 949 -30.78 -23.30 52.48
N VAL A 950 -31.02 -22.40 53.44
CA VAL A 950 -31.13 -20.95 53.18
C VAL A 950 -29.80 -20.39 52.71
N ILE A 951 -28.69 -20.70 53.40
CA ILE A 951 -27.34 -20.28 53.01
C ILE A 951 -26.99 -20.80 51.60
N ALA A 952 -27.31 -22.05 51.28
CA ALA A 952 -27.10 -22.61 49.95
C ALA A 952 -27.93 -21.88 48.89
N SER A 953 -29.21 -21.60 49.16
CA SER A 953 -30.11 -20.86 48.27
C SER A 953 -29.62 -19.44 47.99
N VAL A 954 -29.22 -18.70 49.02
CA VAL A 954 -28.64 -17.34 48.89
C VAL A 954 -27.34 -17.38 48.10
N ARG A 955 -26.46 -18.36 48.35
CA ARG A 955 -25.18 -18.52 47.64
C ARG A 955 -25.40 -18.86 46.16
N MET A 956 -26.39 -19.69 45.84
CA MET A 956 -26.77 -19.97 44.44
C MET A 956 -27.36 -18.73 43.74
N ARG A 957 -28.22 -17.96 44.41
CA ARG A 957 -28.74 -16.68 43.88
C ARG A 957 -27.62 -15.69 43.56
N LYS A 958 -26.66 -15.52 44.46
CA LYS A 958 -25.52 -14.61 44.26
C LYS A 958 -24.64 -15.06 43.10
N MET A 959 -24.33 -16.36 43.03
CA MET A 959 -23.57 -16.95 41.91
C MET A 959 -24.32 -16.87 40.56
N GLN A 960 -25.66 -16.91 40.56
CA GLN A 960 -26.49 -16.67 39.38
C GLN A 960 -26.40 -15.21 38.90
N MET A 961 -26.43 -14.24 39.82
CA MET A 961 -26.24 -12.81 39.51
C MET A 961 -24.85 -12.54 38.93
N ASP A 962 -23.80 -13.08 39.54
CA ASP A 962 -22.41 -12.99 39.03
C ASP A 962 -22.29 -13.59 37.62
N TRP A 963 -22.94 -14.73 37.38
CA TRP A 963 -22.95 -15.38 36.07
C TRP A 963 -23.77 -14.60 35.02
N ALA A 964 -24.83 -13.89 35.41
CA ALA A 964 -25.60 -13.03 34.52
C ALA A 964 -24.78 -11.85 34.00
N GLY A 965 -23.95 -11.23 34.84
CA GLY A 965 -22.97 -10.21 34.41
C GLY A 965 -21.98 -10.76 33.38
N ASN A 966 -21.43 -11.96 33.66
CA ASN A 966 -20.50 -12.64 32.76
C ASN A 966 -21.16 -13.03 31.42
N LYS A 967 -22.45 -13.41 31.43
CA LYS A 967 -23.25 -13.70 30.23
C LYS A 967 -23.47 -12.45 29.36
N LYS A 968 -23.73 -11.27 29.97
CA LYS A 968 -23.80 -9.98 29.24
C LYS A 968 -22.46 -9.66 28.58
N LEU A 969 -21.34 -9.85 29.28
CA LEU A 969 -19.98 -9.61 28.77
C LEU A 969 -19.64 -10.55 27.60
N HIS A 970 -20.01 -11.83 27.71
CA HIS A 970 -19.82 -12.82 26.64
C HIS A 970 -20.64 -12.50 25.38
N ALA A 971 -21.85 -11.95 25.53
CA ALA A 971 -22.68 -11.48 24.42
C ALA A 971 -22.14 -10.19 23.77
N ALA A 972 -21.48 -9.31 24.52
CA ALA A 972 -20.79 -8.14 23.97
C ALA A 972 -19.53 -8.55 23.17
N LEU A 973 -18.75 -9.51 23.67
CA LEU A 973 -17.62 -10.09 22.94
C LEU A 973 -18.05 -10.79 21.65
N ALA A 974 -19.14 -11.57 21.68
CA ALA A 974 -19.69 -12.22 20.48
C ALA A 974 -20.07 -11.19 19.40
N ARG A 975 -20.79 -10.12 19.77
CA ARG A 975 -21.13 -9.02 18.86
C ARG A 975 -19.89 -8.33 18.28
N LYS A 976 -18.83 -8.08 19.07
CA LYS A 976 -17.57 -7.52 18.55
C LYS A 976 -16.86 -8.46 17.58
N VAL A 977 -16.86 -9.78 17.82
CA VAL A 977 -16.27 -10.78 16.90
C VAL A 977 -17.05 -10.85 15.58
N GLU A 978 -18.38 -10.75 15.61
CA GLU A 978 -19.17 -10.67 14.37
C GLU A 978 -18.96 -9.36 13.61
N ALA A 979 -18.83 -8.23 14.30
CA ALA A 979 -18.46 -6.95 13.68
C ALA A 979 -17.09 -7.03 12.99
N MET A 980 -16.07 -7.58 13.66
CA MET A 980 -14.75 -7.85 13.05
C MET A 980 -14.84 -8.75 11.82
N LYS A 981 -15.64 -9.82 11.86
CA LYS A 981 -15.83 -10.71 10.70
C LYS A 981 -16.51 -10.00 9.52
N ARG A 982 -17.49 -9.12 9.78
CA ARG A 982 -18.12 -8.29 8.74
C ARG A 982 -17.12 -7.30 8.13
N GLN A 983 -16.31 -6.64 8.97
CA GLN A 983 -15.29 -5.69 8.53
C GLN A 983 -14.14 -6.38 7.74
N SER A 984 -13.69 -7.55 8.19
CA SER A 984 -12.71 -8.38 7.46
C SER A 984 -13.22 -8.82 6.09
N ARG A 985 -14.49 -9.25 5.98
CA ARG A 985 -15.12 -9.55 4.68
C ARG A 985 -15.22 -8.32 3.78
N ARG A 986 -15.56 -7.15 4.33
CA ARG A 986 -15.62 -5.89 3.58
C ARG A 986 -14.24 -5.48 3.05
N ASN A 987 -13.19 -5.61 3.86
CA ASN A 987 -11.82 -5.32 3.44
C ASN A 987 -11.32 -6.34 2.39
N ALA A 988 -11.67 -7.62 2.51
CA ALA A 988 -11.37 -8.64 1.50
C ALA A 988 -12.06 -8.35 0.15
N GLY A 989 -13.31 -7.84 0.17
CA GLY A 989 -14.00 -7.39 -1.04
C GLY A 989 -13.32 -6.19 -1.70
N ILE A 990 -12.87 -5.21 -0.92
CA ILE A 990 -12.12 -4.04 -1.43
C ILE A 990 -10.76 -4.45 -2.01
N ALA A 991 -10.08 -5.44 -1.41
CA ALA A 991 -8.81 -5.98 -1.90
C ALA A 991 -8.95 -6.84 -3.17
N ALA A 992 -10.16 -7.30 -3.50
CA ALA A 992 -10.48 -8.01 -4.75
C ALA A 992 -11.01 -7.08 -5.86
N ALA A 993 -11.21 -5.80 -5.55
CA ALA A 993 -11.67 -4.74 -6.47
C ALA A 993 -10.55 -3.72 -6.81
N ARG A 994 -9.30 -4.04 -6.45
CA ARG A 994 -8.06 -3.37 -6.83
C ARG A 994 -7.16 -4.37 -7.55
#